data_AF-C0NN44-F1
#
_entry.id   AF-C0NN44-F1
#
_cell.length_a   1.000
_cell.length_b   1.000
_cell.length_c   1.000
_cell.angle_alpha   90.00
_cell.angle_beta   90.00
_cell.angle_gamma   90.00
#
_symmetry.space_group_name_H-M   'P 1'
#
loop_
_entity.id
_entity.type
_entity.pdbx_description
1 polymer ?
#
loop_
_entity_poly.entity_id
_entity_poly.type
_entity_poly.pdbx_seq_one_letter_code
_entity_poly.pdbx_strand_id
1 'polypeptide(L)'
;MGEQNLCHLPLDEPLVAAVSQLLDSVGVANVLWGNYLLTVYGIPSLTNDASFAVPDDMLLRAQKTLQNAGLHLCSDLDCTVVKLRSRPPPTNHFHLETEAVHVYLYPQSQVLPNISDLQNAEEQGQIISASDASLPRWQMGYGKGAFAAEFSCVRVPSATCFVEASLLNFVRQARKKDYGSALDMHYLGCATYMIEYAYPGGYLDLDSLQPVFRAFLVDGFLNHNSSALFATARERSLVETRARDEALCQALSVVVNQQNSYPCCTETQKAARQPPKVQKLFSSIFRRAPPFPLRSSVGVSVAVAASFQNRPSPSGTALSFTPTTPLSARNASHISSRMAHSKVVIIGSGPAAHTAAIYLSRAELKPILYEGMMANNTAPGGQLTTTTDVENFPGFPNGISGSELMDSMRAQSIRFGTDIITETVSRIDLSSRPFKLWKEYADGPNDAPAHTTDAIIIATGANARRLDLPGEERYWQNGISACAVCDGAVPIFRNKPLFVIGGGDSAAEEAMFLTKYGSKVTVLVRKDKLRASKTMAKRLLANPKVEVKFNTVALEVLGDPAPRGLMTHLKIKDVVSGAEEVVPANGLFYAVGHDPATALVKGQIETDSEGYIVTKPGTSYTSVPGVFAAGDVQDKRYRQAITSAGSGCIAALEAEKFLAESEGGDEPPLVTSTLEQSTIQGRQGAPSLEYSSNPLL
;
A
#
# COMPACT_ATOMS: atom_id res chain seq x y z
N MET A 1 31.37 -0.43 -6.65
CA MET A 1 31.21 -1.22 -5.40
C MET A 1 32.02 -2.50 -5.56
N GLY A 2 32.87 -2.87 -4.60
CA GLY A 2 33.70 -4.08 -4.70
C GLY A 2 32.88 -5.33 -4.37
N GLU A 3 32.91 -6.35 -5.23
CA GLU A 3 32.42 -7.75 -5.08
C GLU A 3 31.21 -8.01 -4.15
N GLN A 4 30.33 -7.04 -3.91
CA GLN A 4 29.09 -7.25 -3.18
C GLN A 4 28.18 -8.07 -4.09
N ASN A 5 27.93 -9.31 -3.67
CA ASN A 5 26.99 -10.19 -4.33
C ASN A 5 25.60 -9.56 -4.24
N LEU A 6 25.05 -9.16 -5.39
CA LEU A 6 23.78 -8.42 -5.45
C LEU A 6 22.63 -9.21 -4.82
N CYS A 7 22.72 -10.55 -4.76
CA CYS A 7 21.67 -11.40 -4.20
C CYS A 7 21.43 -11.19 -2.69
N HIS A 8 22.35 -10.53 -1.98
CA HIS A 8 22.25 -10.27 -0.54
C HIS A 8 21.80 -8.84 -0.18
N LEU A 9 21.55 -7.98 -1.16
CA LEU A 9 21.05 -6.63 -0.88
C LEU A 9 19.52 -6.66 -0.72
N PRO A 10 18.93 -5.94 0.25
CA PRO A 10 17.49 -5.73 0.31
C PRO A 10 17.01 -4.89 -0.88
N LEU A 11 15.71 -4.90 -1.18
CA LEU A 11 15.18 -4.00 -2.21
C LEU A 11 15.08 -2.57 -1.69
N ASP A 12 16.07 -1.77 -2.04
CA ASP A 12 16.11 -0.34 -1.74
C ASP A 12 16.94 0.43 -2.79
N GLU A 13 17.10 1.74 -2.56
CA GLU A 13 17.91 2.61 -3.42
C GLU A 13 19.32 2.05 -3.67
N PRO A 14 20.07 1.55 -2.65
CA PRO A 14 21.33 0.83 -2.85
C PRO A 14 21.27 -0.31 -3.87
N LEU A 15 20.31 -1.24 -3.78
CA LEU A 15 20.23 -2.34 -4.74
C LEU A 15 19.91 -1.82 -6.14
N VAL A 16 18.91 -0.94 -6.27
CA VAL A 16 18.51 -0.36 -7.56
C VAL A 16 19.69 0.38 -8.21
N ALA A 17 20.42 1.16 -7.43
CA ALA A 17 21.62 1.86 -7.88
C ALA A 17 22.74 0.89 -8.25
N ALA A 18 22.97 -0.17 -7.47
CA ALA A 18 23.99 -1.16 -7.77
C ALA A 18 23.71 -1.90 -9.08
N VAL A 19 22.45 -2.27 -9.34
CA VAL A 19 22.04 -2.88 -10.62
C VAL A 19 22.22 -1.89 -11.78
N SER A 20 21.77 -0.65 -11.63
CA SER A 20 21.94 0.39 -12.66
C SER A 20 23.42 0.61 -13.01
N GLN A 21 24.27 0.81 -11.99
CA GLN A 21 25.72 1.01 -12.16
C GLN A 21 26.40 -0.19 -12.83
N LEU A 22 25.96 -1.41 -12.49
CA LEU A 22 26.51 -2.62 -13.07
C LEU A 22 26.17 -2.71 -14.57
N LEU A 23 24.93 -2.42 -14.96
CA LEU A 23 24.52 -2.38 -16.36
C LEU A 23 25.25 -1.27 -17.13
N ASP A 24 25.44 -0.10 -16.52
CA ASP A 24 26.21 1.00 -17.10
C ASP A 24 27.68 0.63 -17.32
N SER A 25 28.29 -0.12 -16.39
CA SER A 25 29.68 -0.54 -16.51
C SER A 25 29.97 -1.43 -17.74
N VAL A 26 28.94 -2.06 -18.31
CA VAL A 26 29.03 -2.89 -19.52
C VAL A 26 28.40 -2.24 -20.75
N GLY A 27 28.07 -0.94 -20.66
CA GLY A 27 27.47 -0.16 -21.74
C GLY A 27 26.05 -0.58 -22.09
N VAL A 28 25.27 -1.07 -21.12
CA VAL A 28 23.85 -1.37 -21.30
C VAL A 28 23.05 -0.21 -20.72
N ALA A 29 22.49 0.62 -21.59
CA ALA A 29 21.52 1.63 -21.19
C ALA A 29 20.34 0.95 -20.48
N ASN A 30 19.87 1.55 -19.39
CA ASN A 30 18.81 0.97 -18.59
C ASN A 30 17.97 2.07 -17.94
N VAL A 31 16.70 1.76 -17.72
CA VAL A 31 15.73 2.63 -17.05
C VAL A 31 14.94 1.82 -16.05
N LEU A 32 14.84 2.30 -14.82
CA LEU A 32 14.01 1.69 -13.78
C LEU A 32 12.55 1.65 -14.25
N TRP A 33 11.92 0.50 -14.04
CA TRP A 33 10.56 0.19 -14.41
C TRP A 33 9.89 -0.64 -13.29
N GLY A 34 8.64 -1.05 -13.51
CA GLY A 34 7.91 -1.97 -12.64
C GLY A 34 7.18 -1.25 -11.52
N ASN A 35 6.68 -2.01 -10.55
CA ASN A 35 5.84 -1.43 -9.50
C ASN A 35 6.66 -0.55 -8.55
N TYR A 36 7.94 -0.86 -8.31
CA TYR A 36 8.79 -0.02 -7.47
C TYR A 36 9.03 1.38 -8.07
N LEU A 37 8.98 1.53 -9.40
CA LEU A 37 9.05 2.84 -10.05
C LEU A 37 7.93 3.79 -9.58
N LEU A 38 6.73 3.28 -9.28
CA LEU A 38 5.60 4.09 -8.80
C LEU A 38 5.97 4.83 -7.50
N THR A 39 6.80 4.22 -6.67
CA THR A 39 7.28 4.85 -5.43
C THR A 39 8.12 6.09 -5.71
N VAL A 40 8.87 6.13 -6.82
CA VAL A 40 9.66 7.31 -7.22
C VAL A 40 8.74 8.51 -7.53
N TYR A 41 7.52 8.26 -8.00
CA TYR A 41 6.50 9.29 -8.22
C TYR A 41 5.56 9.51 -7.03
N GLY A 42 5.95 9.07 -5.83
CA GLY A 42 5.17 9.28 -4.62
C GLY A 42 3.97 8.34 -4.47
N ILE A 43 3.80 7.34 -5.33
CA ILE A 43 2.67 6.40 -5.28
C ILE A 43 3.08 5.16 -4.47
N PRO A 44 2.30 4.72 -3.47
CA PRO A 44 2.58 3.47 -2.76
C PRO A 44 2.59 2.26 -3.69
N SER A 45 3.61 1.41 -3.58
CA SER A 45 3.66 0.11 -4.25
C SER A 45 3.44 -1.00 -3.24
N LEU A 46 2.57 -1.97 -3.58
CA LEU A 46 2.36 -3.18 -2.79
C LEU A 46 3.36 -4.29 -3.09
N THR A 47 4.16 -4.15 -4.17
CA THR A 47 5.19 -5.14 -4.52
C THR A 47 6.57 -4.54 -4.51
N ASN A 48 7.51 -5.38 -4.09
CA ASN A 48 8.93 -5.07 -3.98
C ASN A 48 9.67 -5.81 -5.10
N ASP A 49 9.70 -5.23 -6.30
CA ASP A 49 10.54 -5.69 -7.41
C ASP A 49 11.29 -4.53 -8.08
N ALA A 50 12.59 -4.72 -8.35
CA ALA A 50 13.38 -3.78 -9.14
C ALA A 50 13.37 -4.23 -10.60
N SER A 51 12.55 -3.60 -11.42
CA SER A 51 12.55 -3.89 -12.85
C SER A 51 13.37 -2.88 -13.62
N PHE A 52 13.99 -3.30 -14.71
CA PHE A 52 14.68 -2.42 -15.64
C PHE A 52 14.22 -2.69 -17.07
N ALA A 53 13.91 -1.62 -17.80
CA ALA A 53 13.81 -1.64 -19.25
C ALA A 53 15.21 -1.50 -19.85
N VAL A 54 15.55 -2.36 -20.81
CA VAL A 54 16.84 -2.34 -21.52
C VAL A 54 16.62 -2.47 -23.04
N PRO A 55 17.52 -1.97 -23.89
CA PRO A 55 17.41 -2.14 -25.33
C PRO A 55 17.25 -3.62 -25.72
N ASP A 56 16.33 -3.90 -26.63
CA ASP A 56 15.94 -5.27 -26.98
C ASP A 56 17.12 -6.12 -27.46
N ASP A 57 18.05 -5.52 -28.22
CA ASP A 57 19.27 -6.13 -28.74
C ASP A 57 20.35 -6.34 -27.68
N MET A 58 20.23 -5.68 -26.52
CA MET A 58 21.17 -5.75 -25.41
C MET A 58 20.66 -6.62 -24.24
N LEU A 59 19.44 -7.14 -24.32
CA LEU A 59 18.79 -7.93 -23.26
C LEU A 59 19.64 -9.14 -22.81
N LEU A 60 20.21 -9.88 -23.77
CA LEU A 60 21.06 -11.05 -23.47
C LEU A 60 22.39 -10.65 -22.78
N ARG A 61 22.94 -9.48 -23.13
CA ARG A 61 24.13 -8.95 -22.46
C ARG A 61 23.79 -8.55 -21.03
N ALA A 62 22.69 -7.84 -20.83
CA ALA A 62 22.20 -7.45 -19.50
C ALA A 62 21.99 -8.67 -18.60
N GLN A 63 21.32 -9.71 -19.12
CA GLN A 63 21.09 -10.97 -18.41
C GLN A 63 22.39 -11.62 -17.94
N LYS A 64 23.37 -11.78 -18.85
CA LYS A 64 24.68 -12.38 -18.50
C LYS A 64 25.42 -11.56 -17.47
N THR A 65 25.35 -10.24 -17.54
CA THR A 65 25.98 -9.35 -16.56
C THR A 65 25.40 -9.55 -15.16
N LEU A 66 24.08 -9.63 -15.04
CA LEU A 66 23.42 -9.90 -13.75
C LEU A 66 23.76 -11.29 -13.20
N GLN A 67 23.79 -12.32 -14.06
CA GLN A 67 24.21 -13.66 -13.65
C GLN A 67 25.64 -13.71 -13.14
N ASN A 68 26.56 -13.00 -13.80
CA ASN A 68 27.96 -12.92 -13.38
C ASN A 68 28.13 -12.16 -12.04
N ALA A 69 27.16 -11.32 -11.68
CA ALA A 69 27.11 -10.62 -10.39
C ALA A 69 26.38 -11.41 -9.30
N GLY A 70 26.05 -12.69 -9.56
CA GLY A 70 25.45 -13.61 -8.59
C GLY A 70 23.92 -13.71 -8.62
N LEU A 71 23.25 -13.02 -9.55
CA LEU A 71 21.80 -13.11 -9.67
C LEU A 71 21.37 -14.38 -10.43
N HIS A 72 20.54 -15.20 -9.80
CA HIS A 72 20.08 -16.46 -10.39
C HIS A 72 18.87 -16.23 -11.29
N LEU A 73 19.05 -16.46 -12.59
CA LEU A 73 17.96 -16.47 -13.55
C LEU A 73 17.00 -17.62 -13.25
N CYS A 74 15.72 -17.31 -13.08
CA CYS A 74 14.69 -18.32 -12.89
C CYS A 74 14.35 -19.02 -14.21
N SER A 75 14.34 -20.35 -14.20
CA SER A 75 13.91 -21.19 -15.33
C SER A 75 12.45 -21.61 -15.27
N ASP A 76 11.73 -21.28 -14.19
CA ASP A 76 10.32 -21.64 -14.00
C ASP A 76 9.40 -20.68 -14.75
N LEU A 77 8.79 -21.17 -15.83
CA LEU A 77 7.80 -20.44 -16.63
C LEU A 77 6.48 -20.23 -15.87
N ASP A 78 6.22 -21.03 -14.83
CA ASP A 78 5.04 -20.96 -13.98
C ASP A 78 5.32 -20.34 -12.61
N CYS A 79 6.47 -19.64 -12.48
CA CYS A 79 6.90 -18.99 -11.25
C CYS A 79 5.75 -18.19 -10.62
N THR A 80 5.32 -18.65 -9.44
CA THR A 80 4.15 -18.12 -8.75
C THR A 80 4.33 -16.63 -8.42
N VAL A 81 5.56 -16.19 -8.17
CA VAL A 81 5.84 -14.79 -7.85
C VAL A 81 5.62 -13.88 -9.06
N VAL A 82 6.09 -14.29 -10.24
CA VAL A 82 5.85 -13.55 -11.49
C VAL A 82 4.36 -13.47 -11.80
N LYS A 83 3.62 -14.58 -11.64
CA LYS A 83 2.16 -14.61 -11.88
C LYS A 83 1.37 -13.68 -10.97
N LEU A 84 1.79 -13.54 -9.71
CA LEU A 84 1.07 -12.73 -8.73
C LEU A 84 1.49 -11.26 -8.74
N ARG A 85 2.76 -10.95 -9.02
CA ARG A 85 3.34 -9.63 -8.70
C ARG A 85 3.69 -8.77 -9.91
N SER A 86 3.96 -9.36 -11.08
CA SER A 86 4.53 -8.62 -12.21
C SER A 86 3.56 -8.49 -13.37
N ARG A 87 3.35 -7.26 -13.85
CA ARG A 87 2.45 -6.95 -14.95
C ARG A 87 3.13 -5.99 -15.93
N PRO A 88 3.55 -6.45 -17.11
CA PRO A 88 3.40 -7.80 -17.67
C PRO A 88 4.36 -8.78 -16.96
N PRO A 89 4.10 -10.10 -16.98
CA PRO A 89 5.11 -11.05 -16.51
C PRO A 89 6.39 -10.89 -17.33
N PRO A 90 7.56 -10.68 -16.70
CA PRO A 90 8.81 -10.46 -17.41
C PRO A 90 9.26 -11.75 -18.07
N THR A 91 9.88 -11.62 -19.24
CA THR A 91 10.56 -12.74 -19.91
C THR A 91 11.80 -13.20 -19.14
N ASN A 92 12.42 -12.30 -18.38
CA ASN A 92 13.62 -12.56 -17.61
C ASN A 92 13.45 -12.07 -16.17
N HIS A 93 13.52 -12.99 -15.21
CA HIS A 93 13.51 -12.65 -13.81
C HIS A 93 14.60 -13.36 -13.02
N PHE A 94 15.09 -12.65 -12.01
CA PHE A 94 16.16 -13.11 -11.13
C PHE A 94 15.68 -13.10 -9.69
N HIS A 95 15.95 -14.18 -8.96
CA HIS A 95 15.66 -14.25 -7.53
C HIS A 95 16.80 -13.60 -6.74
N LEU A 96 16.44 -12.76 -5.76
CA LEU A 96 17.34 -12.42 -4.66
C LEU A 96 17.17 -13.45 -3.54
N GLU A 97 18.19 -13.59 -2.70
CA GLU A 97 18.11 -14.46 -1.53
C GLU A 97 17.43 -13.78 -0.34
N THR A 98 17.52 -12.45 -0.28
CA THR A 98 17.11 -11.66 0.88
C THR A 98 15.61 -11.65 1.11
N GLU A 99 14.81 -11.76 0.06
CA GLU A 99 13.35 -11.64 0.13
C GLU A 99 12.69 -12.31 -1.09
N ALA A 100 11.35 -12.38 -1.11
CA ALA A 100 10.58 -12.63 -2.34
C ALA A 100 10.67 -11.44 -3.34
N VAL A 101 11.81 -10.76 -3.36
CA VAL A 101 12.17 -9.66 -4.24
C VAL A 101 12.81 -10.25 -5.48
N HIS A 102 12.48 -9.64 -6.60
CA HIS A 102 13.00 -10.03 -7.89
C HIS A 102 13.59 -8.82 -8.58
N VAL A 103 14.65 -9.08 -9.34
CA VAL A 103 15.11 -8.16 -10.37
C VAL A 103 14.52 -8.62 -11.69
N TYR A 104 13.92 -7.71 -12.45
CA TYR A 104 13.30 -8.03 -13.74
C TYR A 104 13.98 -7.26 -14.87
N LEU A 105 14.15 -7.91 -16.02
CA LEU A 105 14.57 -7.24 -17.25
C LEU A 105 13.47 -7.31 -18.29
N TYR A 106 12.98 -6.14 -18.68
CA TYR A 106 12.02 -5.98 -19.77
C TYR A 106 12.73 -5.48 -21.04
N PRO A 107 12.40 -6.05 -22.22
CA PRO A 107 12.67 -5.40 -23.49
C PRO A 107 12.05 -3.99 -23.50
N GLN A 108 12.81 -2.98 -23.88
CA GLN A 108 12.35 -1.60 -24.01
C GLN A 108 11.08 -1.53 -24.86
N SER A 109 11.00 -2.25 -25.99
CA SER A 109 9.82 -2.21 -26.87
C SER A 109 8.54 -2.74 -26.21
N GLN A 110 8.67 -3.53 -25.14
CA GLN A 110 7.53 -4.08 -24.39
C GLN A 110 6.95 -3.08 -23.39
N VAL A 111 7.79 -2.30 -22.72
CA VAL A 111 7.36 -1.46 -21.58
C VAL A 111 7.48 0.04 -21.83
N LEU A 112 8.44 0.48 -22.65
CA LEU A 112 8.69 1.88 -23.02
C LEU A 112 8.64 2.09 -24.54
N PRO A 113 7.51 1.77 -25.22
CA PRO A 113 7.43 1.81 -26.68
C PRO A 113 7.48 3.21 -27.30
N ASN A 114 7.37 4.26 -26.50
CA ASN A 114 7.48 5.66 -26.92
C ASN A 114 8.93 6.19 -26.93
N ILE A 115 9.88 5.41 -26.42
CA ILE A 115 11.30 5.70 -26.55
C ILE A 115 11.84 4.88 -27.72
N SER A 116 12.45 5.53 -28.71
CA SER A 116 13.07 4.86 -29.85
C SER A 116 14.48 4.38 -29.56
N ASP A 117 15.25 5.17 -28.80
CA ASP A 117 16.63 4.89 -28.45
C ASP A 117 16.91 5.32 -27.00
N LEU A 118 17.11 4.33 -26.13
CA LEU A 118 17.34 4.56 -24.70
C LEU A 118 18.65 5.31 -24.42
N GLN A 119 19.63 5.26 -25.32
CA GLN A 119 20.93 5.91 -25.10
C GLN A 119 20.83 7.43 -25.20
N ASN A 120 20.01 7.92 -26.14
CA ASN A 120 19.83 9.35 -26.40
C ASN A 120 18.56 9.94 -25.75
N ALA A 121 17.79 9.11 -25.04
CA ALA A 121 16.50 9.51 -24.48
C ALA A 121 16.60 10.49 -23.30
N GLU A 122 17.74 10.56 -22.61
CA GLU A 122 18.00 11.58 -21.59
C GLU A 122 18.15 12.97 -22.20
N GLU A 123 18.88 13.09 -23.32
CA GLU A 123 19.02 14.36 -24.07
C GLU A 123 17.67 14.86 -24.62
N GLN A 124 16.73 13.93 -24.87
CA GLN A 124 15.37 14.22 -25.33
C GLN A 124 14.38 14.50 -24.19
N GLY A 125 14.81 14.42 -22.93
CA GLY A 125 13.94 14.59 -21.75
C GLY A 125 12.89 13.49 -21.55
N GLN A 126 13.03 12.35 -22.24
CA GLN A 126 12.15 11.20 -22.06
C GLN A 126 12.52 10.39 -20.82
N ILE A 127 13.78 10.48 -20.39
CA ILE A 127 14.34 9.86 -19.20
C ILE A 127 14.99 10.96 -18.36
N ILE A 128 14.89 10.84 -17.05
CA ILE A 128 15.53 11.73 -16.08
C ILE A 128 16.24 10.89 -15.01
N SER A 129 17.12 11.54 -14.24
CA SER A 129 17.67 10.92 -13.03
C SER A 129 16.56 10.65 -12.02
N ALA A 130 16.62 9.51 -11.32
CA ALA A 130 15.75 9.22 -10.18
C ALA A 130 15.95 10.21 -9.02
N SER A 131 17.07 10.94 -9.02
CA SER A 131 17.34 12.02 -8.06
C SER A 131 16.94 13.41 -8.56
N ASP A 132 16.23 13.50 -9.68
CA ASP A 132 15.86 14.78 -10.29
C ASP A 132 14.88 15.56 -9.41
N ALA A 133 15.05 16.88 -9.34
CA ALA A 133 14.25 17.75 -8.48
C ALA A 133 12.80 17.95 -8.97
N SER A 134 12.49 17.57 -10.23
CA SER A 134 11.13 17.51 -10.77
C SER A 134 10.33 16.31 -10.26
N LEU A 135 10.97 15.36 -9.56
CA LEU A 135 10.27 14.27 -8.90
C LEU A 135 9.73 14.71 -7.53
N PRO A 136 8.65 14.07 -7.04
CA PRO A 136 8.11 14.36 -5.72
C PRO A 136 9.15 14.21 -4.61
N ARG A 137 9.01 14.96 -3.53
CA ARG A 137 9.84 14.71 -2.33
C ARG A 137 9.28 13.54 -1.54
N TRP A 138 10.15 12.87 -0.81
CA TRP A 138 9.74 11.83 0.14
C TRP A 138 8.65 12.31 1.09
N GLN A 139 7.59 11.52 1.21
CA GLN A 139 6.48 11.74 2.14
C GLN A 139 6.20 10.46 2.92
N MET A 140 6.02 10.58 4.23
CA MET A 140 5.69 9.44 5.08
C MET A 140 4.36 8.81 4.65
N GLY A 141 4.32 7.48 4.50
CA GLY A 141 3.13 6.74 4.05
C GLY A 141 2.94 6.68 2.54
N TYR A 142 3.75 7.41 1.76
CA TYR A 142 3.70 7.48 0.30
C TYR A 142 4.92 6.83 -0.34
N GLY A 143 5.03 6.96 -1.66
CA GLY A 143 6.23 6.62 -2.40
C GLY A 143 7.48 7.38 -1.93
N LYS A 144 8.64 6.88 -2.31
CA LYS A 144 9.96 7.42 -1.96
C LYS A 144 10.21 8.82 -2.52
N GLY A 145 9.59 9.19 -3.63
CA GLY A 145 9.94 10.41 -4.33
C GLY A 145 11.32 10.32 -4.99
N ALA A 146 11.95 11.48 -5.22
CA ALA A 146 13.31 11.60 -5.71
C ALA A 146 14.29 10.87 -4.78
N PHE A 147 15.15 10.04 -5.36
CA PHE A 147 16.25 9.37 -4.66
C PHE A 147 17.29 10.39 -4.19
N ALA A 148 18.11 10.00 -3.21
CA ALA A 148 19.25 10.80 -2.82
C ALA A 148 20.23 11.00 -4.00
N ALA A 149 20.94 12.13 -4.02
CA ALA A 149 21.83 12.52 -5.13
C ALA A 149 22.94 11.50 -5.44
N GLU A 150 23.34 10.70 -4.45
CA GLU A 150 24.30 9.61 -4.60
C GLU A 150 23.80 8.45 -5.49
N PHE A 151 22.48 8.34 -5.68
CA PHE A 151 21.85 7.37 -6.57
C PHE A 151 21.49 7.95 -7.95
N SER A 152 22.10 9.08 -8.34
CA SER A 152 21.90 9.74 -9.64
C SER A 152 22.20 8.88 -10.88
N CYS A 153 22.89 7.75 -10.70
CA CYS A 153 23.05 6.75 -11.75
C CYS A 153 21.75 6.02 -12.14
N VAL A 154 20.72 6.07 -11.29
CA VAL A 154 19.42 5.45 -11.58
C VAL A 154 18.63 6.39 -12.45
N ARG A 155 18.12 5.87 -13.56
CA ARG A 155 17.29 6.61 -14.51
C ARG A 155 15.86 6.14 -14.45
N VAL A 156 14.92 7.06 -14.53
CA VAL A 156 13.47 6.80 -14.60
C VAL A 156 12.90 7.49 -15.84
N PRO A 157 11.79 7.01 -16.41
CA PRO A 157 11.10 7.80 -17.43
C PRO A 157 10.71 9.17 -16.86
N SER A 158 10.55 10.19 -17.69
CA SER A 158 9.84 11.39 -17.24
C SER A 158 8.38 11.03 -16.96
N ALA A 159 7.69 11.78 -16.10
CA ALA A 159 6.28 11.50 -15.77
C ALA A 159 5.41 11.43 -17.03
N THR A 160 5.64 12.34 -17.97
CA THR A 160 5.00 12.35 -19.29
C THR A 160 5.30 11.06 -20.06
N CYS A 161 6.59 10.68 -20.18
CA CYS A 161 6.99 9.46 -20.87
C CYS A 161 6.35 8.21 -20.25
N PHE A 162 6.27 8.14 -18.91
CA PHE A 162 5.68 7.01 -18.19
C PHE A 162 4.17 6.90 -18.44
N VAL A 163 3.43 8.01 -18.42
CA VAL A 163 1.99 8.04 -18.70
C VAL A 163 1.72 7.60 -20.15
N GLU A 164 2.47 8.13 -21.11
CA GLU A 164 2.32 7.73 -22.52
C GLU A 164 2.64 6.25 -22.76
N ALA A 165 3.71 5.75 -22.15
CA ALA A 165 4.09 4.33 -22.21
C ALA A 165 2.98 3.43 -21.63
N SER A 166 2.42 3.82 -20.48
CA SER A 166 1.32 3.10 -19.84
C SER A 166 0.09 3.05 -20.75
N LEU A 167 -0.29 4.17 -21.36
CA LEU A 167 -1.42 4.20 -22.29
C LEU A 167 -1.21 3.36 -23.56
N LEU A 168 -0.03 3.44 -24.16
CA LEU A 168 0.32 2.62 -25.33
C LEU A 168 0.19 1.13 -25.01
N ASN A 169 0.64 0.72 -23.83
CA ASN A 169 0.56 -0.66 -23.40
C ASN A 169 -0.87 -1.09 -23.06
N PHE A 170 -1.67 -0.23 -22.41
CA PHE A 170 -3.11 -0.47 -22.22
C PHE A 170 -3.80 -0.76 -23.56
N VAL A 171 -3.56 0.10 -24.56
CA VAL A 171 -4.12 -0.03 -25.90
C VAL A 171 -3.68 -1.32 -26.60
N ARG A 172 -2.39 -1.67 -26.51
CA ARG A 172 -1.85 -2.92 -27.07
C ARG A 172 -2.48 -4.17 -26.45
N GLN A 173 -2.72 -4.18 -25.14
CA GLN A 173 -3.32 -5.35 -24.47
C GLN A 173 -4.82 -5.46 -24.76
N ALA A 174 -5.55 -4.34 -24.78
CA ALA A 174 -6.97 -4.31 -25.13
C ALA A 174 -7.25 -4.91 -26.53
N ARG A 175 -6.27 -4.86 -27.47
CA ARG A 175 -6.38 -5.49 -28.79
C ARG A 175 -6.33 -7.02 -28.79
N LYS A 176 -5.72 -7.65 -27.77
CA LYS A 176 -5.56 -9.11 -27.73
C LYS A 176 -6.86 -9.88 -27.45
N LYS A 177 -8.02 -9.20 -27.52
CA LYS A 177 -9.37 -9.71 -27.22
C LYS A 177 -9.57 -10.19 -25.77
N ASP A 178 -8.61 -9.91 -24.90
CA ASP A 178 -8.69 -10.16 -23.46
C ASP A 178 -8.87 -8.84 -22.70
N TYR A 179 -9.94 -8.12 -23.07
CA TYR A 179 -10.27 -6.81 -22.50
C TYR A 179 -10.77 -6.95 -21.06
N GLY A 180 -10.34 -6.04 -20.19
CA GLY A 180 -10.58 -6.15 -18.75
C GLY A 180 -9.69 -7.21 -18.11
N SER A 181 -8.66 -7.68 -18.83
CA SER A 181 -7.62 -8.49 -18.22
C SER A 181 -6.93 -7.69 -17.12
N ALA A 182 -6.46 -8.39 -16.11
CA ALA A 182 -5.83 -7.73 -14.98
C ALA A 182 -4.57 -6.91 -15.40
N LEU A 183 -4.01 -7.18 -16.58
CA LEU A 183 -2.87 -6.47 -17.16
C LEU A 183 -3.24 -5.15 -17.85
N ASP A 184 -4.34 -5.08 -18.61
CA ASP A 184 -4.72 -3.82 -19.25
C ASP A 184 -5.15 -2.79 -18.18
N MET A 185 -5.93 -3.21 -17.19
CA MET A 185 -6.33 -2.38 -16.06
C MET A 185 -5.15 -1.91 -15.22
N HIS A 186 -4.06 -2.68 -15.15
CA HIS A 186 -2.84 -2.25 -14.45
C HIS A 186 -2.22 -1.01 -15.12
N TYR A 187 -2.03 -1.04 -16.43
CA TYR A 187 -1.47 0.10 -17.16
C TYR A 187 -2.38 1.33 -17.11
N LEU A 188 -3.69 1.13 -17.23
CA LEU A 188 -4.65 2.21 -17.07
C LEU A 188 -4.59 2.81 -15.66
N GLY A 189 -4.47 1.95 -14.64
CA GLY A 189 -4.25 2.35 -13.25
C GLY A 189 -3.00 3.21 -13.09
N CYS A 190 -1.83 2.76 -13.56
CA CYS A 190 -0.58 3.52 -13.49
C CYS A 190 -0.71 4.92 -14.11
N ALA A 191 -1.33 5.02 -15.29
CA ALA A 191 -1.55 6.31 -15.96
C ALA A 191 -2.51 7.22 -15.16
N THR A 192 -3.57 6.64 -14.59
CA THR A 192 -4.56 7.36 -13.78
C THR A 192 -3.92 7.87 -12.48
N TYR A 193 -3.19 7.03 -11.75
CA TYR A 193 -2.46 7.42 -10.54
C TYR A 193 -1.47 8.55 -10.81
N MET A 194 -0.73 8.49 -11.91
CA MET A 194 0.19 9.57 -12.25
C MET A 194 -0.54 10.90 -12.49
N ILE A 195 -1.72 10.90 -13.09
CA ILE A 195 -2.49 12.15 -13.22
C ILE A 195 -3.07 12.56 -11.88
N GLU A 196 -3.62 11.67 -11.09
CA GLU A 196 -4.21 12.05 -9.79
C GLU A 196 -3.17 12.58 -8.80
N TYR A 197 -1.94 12.06 -8.84
CA TYR A 197 -0.91 12.36 -7.85
C TYR A 197 0.18 13.29 -8.38
N ALA A 198 0.71 13.04 -9.57
CA ALA A 198 1.83 13.82 -10.09
C ALA A 198 1.36 15.15 -10.71
N TYR A 199 0.17 15.21 -11.33
CA TYR A 199 -0.30 16.45 -11.96
C TYR A 199 -0.68 17.55 -10.94
N PRO A 200 -1.55 17.30 -9.93
CA PRO A 200 -1.83 18.31 -8.91
C PRO A 200 -0.59 18.77 -8.13
N GLY A 201 0.40 17.87 -7.99
CA GLY A 201 1.70 18.19 -7.38
C GLY A 201 2.64 19.03 -8.25
N GLY A 202 2.31 19.26 -9.52
CA GLY A 202 3.15 19.99 -10.47
C GLY A 202 4.33 19.18 -11.03
N TYR A 203 4.28 17.85 -10.89
CA TYR A 203 5.32 16.91 -11.33
C TYR A 203 5.03 16.27 -12.70
N LEU A 204 3.80 16.43 -13.19
CA LEU A 204 3.38 16.04 -14.52
C LEU A 204 2.77 17.26 -15.21
N ASP A 205 3.18 17.55 -16.44
CA ASP A 205 2.54 18.53 -17.30
C ASP A 205 1.65 17.82 -18.33
N LEU A 206 0.33 18.01 -18.23
CA LEU A 206 -0.63 17.39 -19.13
C LEU A 206 -0.58 17.97 -20.54
N ASP A 207 -0.10 19.19 -20.72
CA ASP A 207 0.02 19.80 -22.05
C ASP A 207 1.26 19.28 -22.81
N SER A 208 2.19 18.65 -22.09
CA SER A 208 3.31 17.91 -22.67
C SER A 208 2.92 16.51 -23.18
N LEU A 209 1.74 15.98 -22.83
CA LEU A 209 1.25 14.72 -23.39
C LEU A 209 0.89 14.86 -24.87
N GLN A 210 1.15 13.83 -25.67
CA GLN A 210 0.66 13.81 -27.04
C GLN A 210 -0.87 14.01 -27.08
N PRO A 211 -1.39 14.80 -28.04
CA PRO A 211 -2.79 15.19 -28.07
C PRO A 211 -3.78 14.03 -27.99
N VAL A 212 -3.45 12.87 -28.56
CA VAL A 212 -4.30 11.67 -28.51
C VAL A 212 -4.42 11.10 -27.10
N PHE A 213 -3.34 11.11 -26.32
CA PHE A 213 -3.31 10.58 -24.96
C PHE A 213 -3.98 11.53 -23.99
N ARG A 214 -3.75 12.84 -24.16
CA ARG A 214 -4.48 13.88 -23.44
C ARG A 214 -5.98 13.78 -23.72
N ALA A 215 -6.38 13.64 -24.98
CA ALA A 215 -7.79 13.46 -25.33
C ALA A 215 -8.39 12.16 -24.75
N PHE A 216 -7.61 11.09 -24.69
CA PHE A 216 -8.05 9.82 -24.12
C PHE A 216 -8.23 9.88 -22.59
N LEU A 217 -7.20 10.29 -21.86
CA LEU A 217 -7.23 10.32 -20.39
C LEU A 217 -7.95 11.54 -19.84
N VAL A 218 -7.57 12.73 -20.27
CA VAL A 218 -8.06 13.97 -19.64
C VAL A 218 -9.47 14.24 -20.12
N ASP A 219 -9.68 14.32 -21.43
CA ASP A 219 -10.98 14.69 -21.99
C ASP A 219 -11.96 13.50 -21.92
N GLY A 220 -11.53 12.29 -22.30
CA GLY A 220 -12.38 11.10 -22.33
C GLY A 220 -12.68 10.52 -20.95
N PHE A 221 -11.67 10.34 -20.11
CA PHE A 221 -11.78 9.61 -18.85
C PHE A 221 -12.07 10.53 -17.66
N LEU A 222 -11.22 11.53 -17.39
CA LEU A 222 -11.31 12.37 -16.19
C LEU A 222 -12.43 13.42 -16.26
N ASN A 223 -12.51 14.20 -17.33
CA ASN A 223 -13.40 15.36 -17.39
C ASN A 223 -14.88 15.00 -17.60
N HIS A 224 -15.15 13.90 -18.29
CA HIS A 224 -16.51 13.60 -18.76
C HIS A 224 -17.14 12.36 -18.16
N ASN A 225 -16.34 11.52 -17.49
CA ASN A 225 -16.79 10.23 -16.93
C ASN A 225 -17.66 9.44 -17.94
N SER A 226 -17.34 9.58 -19.23
CA SER A 226 -18.23 9.24 -20.34
C SER A 226 -17.66 8.06 -21.10
N SER A 227 -18.30 6.90 -20.93
CA SER A 227 -17.93 5.66 -21.61
C SER A 227 -17.89 5.80 -23.14
N ALA A 228 -18.72 6.68 -23.72
CA ALA A 228 -18.75 6.92 -25.16
C ALA A 228 -17.55 7.73 -25.67
N LEU A 229 -17.16 8.80 -24.95
CA LEU A 229 -15.98 9.59 -25.30
C LEU A 229 -14.70 8.79 -25.03
N PHE A 230 -14.67 8.02 -23.94
CA PHE A 230 -13.63 7.03 -23.67
C PHE A 230 -13.50 6.04 -24.84
N ALA A 231 -14.60 5.46 -25.32
CA ALA A 231 -14.58 4.53 -26.45
C ALA A 231 -14.06 5.20 -27.74
N THR A 232 -14.47 6.43 -28.02
CA THR A 232 -14.05 7.18 -29.21
C THR A 232 -12.55 7.53 -29.16
N ALA A 233 -12.08 8.06 -28.04
CA ALA A 233 -10.67 8.39 -27.85
C ALA A 233 -9.80 7.12 -27.82
N ARG A 234 -10.33 6.01 -27.29
CA ARG A 234 -9.70 4.68 -27.37
C ARG A 234 -9.57 4.22 -28.81
N GLU A 235 -10.61 4.31 -29.62
CA GLU A 235 -10.57 3.96 -31.05
C GLU A 235 -9.55 4.79 -31.81
N ARG A 236 -9.46 6.09 -31.52
CA ARG A 236 -8.45 6.96 -32.11
C ARG A 236 -7.02 6.56 -31.68
N SER A 237 -6.80 6.31 -30.40
CA SER A 237 -5.52 5.83 -29.89
C SER A 237 -5.14 4.47 -30.47
N LEU A 238 -6.11 3.57 -30.66
CA LEU A 238 -5.94 2.30 -31.35
C LEU A 238 -5.54 2.50 -32.82
N VAL A 239 -6.07 3.48 -33.54
CA VAL A 239 -5.66 3.72 -34.94
C VAL A 239 -4.23 4.29 -35.01
N GLU A 240 -3.92 5.28 -34.17
CA GLU A 240 -2.59 5.92 -34.18
C GLU A 240 -1.48 4.98 -33.69
N THR A 241 -1.75 4.17 -32.66
CA THR A 241 -0.80 3.16 -32.18
C THR A 241 -0.56 2.08 -33.24
N ARG A 242 -1.54 1.78 -34.10
CA ARG A 242 -1.38 0.81 -35.20
C ARG A 242 -0.38 1.33 -36.23
N ALA A 243 -0.47 2.62 -36.59
CA ALA A 243 0.49 3.24 -37.50
C ALA A 243 1.91 3.20 -36.93
N ARG A 244 2.08 3.40 -35.62
CA ARG A 244 3.38 3.26 -34.93
C ARG A 244 3.88 1.81 -34.86
N ASP A 245 3.05 0.86 -34.47
CA ASP A 245 3.43 -0.56 -34.41
C ASP A 245 3.77 -1.09 -35.81
N GLU A 246 3.03 -0.70 -36.85
CA GLU A 246 3.34 -1.05 -38.24
C GLU A 246 4.66 -0.42 -38.68
N ALA A 247 4.94 0.84 -38.32
CA ALA A 247 6.24 1.48 -38.57
C ALA A 247 7.38 0.78 -37.80
N LEU A 248 7.16 0.37 -36.55
CA LEU A 248 8.13 -0.34 -35.73
C LEU A 248 8.39 -1.76 -36.27
N CYS A 249 7.34 -2.49 -36.69
CA CYS A 249 7.47 -3.78 -37.33
C CYS A 249 8.20 -3.68 -38.66
N GLN A 250 7.95 -2.63 -39.45
CA GLN A 250 8.72 -2.36 -40.66
C GLN A 250 10.18 -2.09 -40.33
N ALA A 251 10.49 -1.25 -39.34
CA ALA A 251 11.86 -0.98 -38.90
C ALA A 251 12.58 -2.26 -38.39
N LEU A 252 11.92 -3.05 -37.55
CA LEU A 252 12.47 -4.32 -37.02
C LEU A 252 12.65 -5.36 -38.13
N SER A 253 11.73 -5.44 -39.10
CA SER A 253 11.88 -6.36 -40.24
C SER A 253 13.09 -6.00 -41.11
N VAL A 254 13.45 -4.71 -41.21
CA VAL A 254 14.68 -4.26 -41.88
C VAL A 254 15.90 -4.72 -41.08
N VAL A 255 15.88 -4.63 -39.75
CA VAL A 255 16.98 -5.11 -38.88
C VAL A 255 17.13 -6.64 -38.94
N VAL A 256 16.02 -7.38 -38.85
CA VAL A 256 16.02 -8.85 -38.92
C VAL A 256 16.45 -9.36 -40.30
N ASN A 257 16.01 -8.71 -41.38
CA ASN A 257 16.47 -9.08 -42.73
C ASN A 257 17.94 -8.73 -42.97
N GLN A 258 18.47 -7.68 -42.35
CA GLN A 258 19.91 -7.42 -42.40
C GLN A 258 20.70 -8.49 -41.64
N GLN A 259 20.22 -8.98 -40.49
CA GLN A 259 20.88 -10.06 -39.77
C GLN A 259 20.80 -11.43 -40.48
N ASN A 260 19.71 -11.71 -41.20
CA ASN A 260 19.58 -12.95 -41.99
C ASN A 260 20.33 -12.94 -43.33
N SER A 261 20.99 -11.83 -43.69
CA SER A 261 21.75 -11.72 -44.95
C SER A 261 23.22 -12.16 -44.86
N TYR A 262 23.63 -12.77 -43.74
CA TYR A 262 24.92 -13.47 -43.68
C TYR A 262 24.79 -14.89 -44.24
N PRO A 263 25.61 -15.28 -45.23
CA PRO A 263 25.53 -16.60 -45.83
C PRO A 263 25.79 -17.66 -44.75
N CYS A 264 24.85 -18.62 -44.64
CA CYS A 264 24.97 -19.81 -43.81
C CYS A 264 26.32 -20.48 -44.05
N CYS A 265 27.29 -20.26 -43.16
CA CYS A 265 28.49 -21.07 -43.09
C CYS A 265 28.08 -22.45 -42.56
N THR A 266 27.74 -23.32 -43.50
CA THR A 266 27.67 -24.77 -43.31
C THR A 266 29.02 -25.29 -42.79
N GLU A 267 28.92 -26.01 -41.68
CA GLU A 267 29.75 -27.17 -41.32
C GLU A 267 31.25 -26.99 -41.02
N THR A 268 31.60 -27.55 -39.86
CA THR A 268 32.91 -28.08 -39.46
C THR A 268 34.03 -27.09 -39.15
N GLN A 269 34.27 -26.89 -37.84
CA GLN A 269 35.59 -27.16 -37.24
C GLN A 269 35.50 -27.16 -35.70
N LYS A 270 35.25 -28.35 -35.13
CA LYS A 270 35.66 -28.66 -33.76
C LYS A 270 37.18 -28.70 -33.73
N ALA A 271 37.83 -27.62 -33.31
CA ALA A 271 39.25 -27.63 -32.97
C ALA A 271 39.43 -27.04 -31.57
N ALA A 272 39.58 -27.95 -30.60
CA ALA A 272 40.02 -27.64 -29.26
C ALA A 272 41.39 -26.95 -29.29
N ARG A 273 41.48 -25.72 -28.77
CA ARG A 273 42.75 -25.10 -28.40
C ARG A 273 42.65 -24.57 -26.97
N GLN A 274 43.55 -25.09 -26.14
CA GLN A 274 43.70 -24.85 -24.72
C GLN A 274 44.02 -23.38 -24.37
N PRO A 275 43.66 -22.94 -23.16
CA PRO A 275 43.82 -21.57 -22.69
C PRO A 275 45.30 -21.18 -22.47
N PRO A 276 45.67 -19.91 -22.73
CA PRO A 276 47.05 -19.45 -22.56
C PRO A 276 47.42 -19.33 -21.08
N LYS A 277 48.62 -19.79 -20.74
CA LYS A 277 49.21 -19.76 -19.41
C LYS A 277 49.55 -18.32 -19.00
N VAL A 278 49.14 -17.98 -17.78
CA VAL A 278 49.51 -16.77 -17.03
C VAL A 278 51.00 -16.80 -16.71
N GLN A 279 51.76 -15.86 -17.27
CA GLN A 279 53.14 -15.60 -16.85
C GLN A 279 53.46 -14.12 -16.93
N LYS A 280 53.90 -13.58 -15.78
CA LYS A 280 54.95 -12.56 -15.62
C LYS A 280 54.62 -11.15 -16.14
N LEU A 281 55.08 -10.05 -15.56
CA LEU A 281 55.74 -9.73 -14.30
C LEU A 281 55.70 -8.19 -14.29
N PHE A 282 55.54 -7.62 -13.10
CA PHE A 282 55.74 -6.22 -12.76
C PHE A 282 56.83 -5.49 -13.55
N SER A 283 56.59 -4.24 -13.99
CA SER A 283 57.40 -3.04 -13.73
C SER A 283 57.34 -1.97 -14.84
N SER A 284 57.18 -0.72 -14.40
CA SER A 284 57.45 0.60 -15.05
C SER A 284 56.24 1.52 -14.82
N ILE A 285 56.13 2.23 -13.68
CA ILE A 285 56.90 3.41 -13.25
C ILE A 285 56.89 4.52 -14.30
N PHE A 286 56.01 5.50 -14.05
CA PHE A 286 56.13 6.94 -14.32
C PHE A 286 56.53 7.40 -15.73
N ARG A 287 55.55 7.93 -16.47
CA ARG A 287 55.76 9.17 -17.23
C ARG A 287 54.67 10.20 -16.90
N ARG A 288 55.12 11.26 -16.23
CA ARG A 288 54.43 12.54 -16.04
C ARG A 288 54.18 13.20 -17.39
N ALA A 289 52.99 13.79 -17.57
CA ALA A 289 52.77 14.91 -18.47
C ALA A 289 51.95 15.99 -17.71
N PRO A 290 52.29 17.29 -17.83
CA PRO A 290 51.76 18.37 -16.99
C PRO A 290 50.46 19.00 -17.57
N PRO A 291 49.73 19.79 -16.77
CA PRO A 291 48.45 20.38 -17.15
C PRO A 291 48.62 21.76 -17.81
N PHE A 292 47.80 22.07 -18.82
CA PHE A 292 47.61 23.43 -19.33
C PHE A 292 46.16 23.87 -19.09
N PRO A 293 45.93 25.02 -18.44
CA PRO A 293 44.59 25.54 -18.17
C PRO A 293 44.16 26.63 -19.18
N LEU A 294 42.84 26.69 -19.37
CA LEU A 294 42.00 27.89 -19.54
C LEU A 294 42.42 28.96 -20.56
N ARG A 295 41.65 29.05 -21.64
CA ARG A 295 41.44 30.32 -22.35
C ARG A 295 39.96 30.53 -22.64
N SER A 296 39.33 31.31 -21.77
CA SER A 296 38.04 31.97 -21.99
C SER A 296 38.25 33.25 -22.79
N SER A 297 37.51 33.45 -23.88
CA SER A 297 37.23 34.82 -24.38
C SER A 297 36.22 34.82 -25.54
N VAL A 298 35.19 35.65 -25.34
CA VAL A 298 34.51 36.48 -26.35
C VAL A 298 33.39 35.83 -27.15
N GLY A 299 32.17 36.25 -26.80
CA GLY A 299 30.95 36.04 -27.55
C GLY A 299 30.87 36.89 -28.82
N VAL A 300 30.03 36.43 -29.74
CA VAL A 300 29.55 37.19 -30.88
C VAL A 300 28.03 37.01 -30.93
N SER A 301 27.31 38.09 -30.65
CA SER A 301 25.88 38.21 -30.89
C SER A 301 25.64 38.31 -32.39
N VAL A 302 24.78 37.46 -32.95
CA VAL A 302 24.27 37.61 -34.32
C VAL A 302 22.80 38.02 -34.25
N ALA A 303 22.53 39.14 -34.91
CA ALA A 303 21.29 39.89 -34.89
C ALA A 303 20.13 39.15 -35.58
N VAL A 304 18.95 39.30 -34.98
CA VAL A 304 17.65 38.95 -35.54
C VAL A 304 17.30 39.95 -36.64
N ALA A 305 17.25 39.49 -37.90
CA ALA A 305 16.70 40.26 -39.01
C ALA A 305 15.26 39.81 -39.25
N ALA A 306 14.32 40.61 -38.75
CA ALA A 306 12.91 40.54 -39.11
C ALA A 306 12.74 41.05 -40.55
N SER A 307 12.17 40.25 -41.44
CA SER A 307 11.71 40.71 -42.74
C SER A 307 10.49 39.92 -43.18
N PHE A 308 9.46 40.67 -43.57
CA PHE A 308 8.34 40.37 -44.48
C PHE A 308 6.99 40.84 -43.93
N GLN A 309 6.77 42.13 -44.15
CA GLN A 309 5.46 42.78 -44.24
C GLN A 309 4.86 42.53 -45.65
N ASN A 310 3.58 42.16 -45.72
CA ASN A 310 2.54 42.66 -46.65
C ASN A 310 1.37 41.65 -46.68
N ARG A 311 0.22 41.95 -46.05
CA ARG A 311 -0.97 42.63 -46.62
C ARG A 311 -1.91 41.69 -47.43
N PRO A 312 -3.23 41.97 -47.49
CA PRO A 312 -4.22 41.07 -46.88
C PRO A 312 -5.20 40.39 -47.85
N SER A 313 -5.86 39.38 -47.29
CA SER A 313 -7.13 38.71 -47.64
C SER A 313 -7.94 39.21 -48.85
N PRO A 314 -8.29 38.32 -49.80
CA PRO A 314 -9.34 38.55 -50.78
C PRO A 314 -10.73 38.30 -50.17
N SER A 315 -11.62 39.24 -50.41
CA SER A 315 -13.06 39.16 -50.20
C SER A 315 -13.70 38.18 -51.19
N GLY A 316 -14.26 37.08 -50.67
CA GLY A 316 -14.99 36.08 -51.44
C GLY A 316 -16.37 35.81 -50.86
N THR A 317 -17.35 36.55 -51.37
CA THR A 317 -18.77 36.18 -51.57
C THR A 317 -19.45 35.22 -50.58
N ALA A 318 -20.38 35.80 -49.82
CA ALA A 318 -21.40 35.15 -49.03
C ALA A 318 -22.24 34.17 -49.86
N LEU A 319 -22.24 32.89 -49.47
CA LEU A 319 -23.28 31.93 -49.83
C LEU A 319 -24.12 31.66 -48.58
N SER A 320 -25.34 32.17 -48.61
CA SER A 320 -26.38 31.99 -47.61
C SER A 320 -26.85 30.53 -47.60
N PHE A 321 -26.37 29.75 -46.64
CA PHE A 321 -27.06 28.52 -46.24
C PHE A 321 -27.79 28.81 -44.95
N THR A 322 -29.11 28.93 -45.05
CA THR A 322 -30.04 28.92 -43.92
C THR A 322 -29.87 27.61 -43.16
N PRO A 323 -29.35 27.63 -41.92
CA PRO A 323 -29.33 26.44 -41.07
C PRO A 323 -30.75 26.28 -40.51
N THR A 324 -31.40 25.19 -40.90
CA THR A 324 -32.60 24.69 -40.24
C THR A 324 -32.33 24.63 -38.74
N THR A 325 -33.17 25.29 -37.96
CA THR A 325 -33.13 25.34 -36.49
C THR A 325 -33.04 23.91 -35.92
N PRO A 326 -31.93 23.55 -35.24
CA PRO A 326 -31.90 22.32 -34.47
C PRO A 326 -32.87 22.48 -33.31
N LEU A 327 -33.76 21.50 -33.15
CA LEU A 327 -34.61 21.37 -31.97
C LEU A 327 -33.75 21.57 -30.72
N SER A 328 -34.18 22.52 -29.88
CA SER A 328 -33.57 22.89 -28.63
C SER A 328 -33.35 21.67 -27.73
N ALA A 329 -32.13 21.12 -27.75
CA ALA A 329 -31.64 20.15 -26.79
C ALA A 329 -31.44 20.86 -25.44
N ARG A 330 -32.52 21.11 -24.72
CA ARG A 330 -32.54 21.94 -23.50
C ARG A 330 -32.40 21.17 -22.18
N ASN A 331 -32.11 19.87 -22.19
CA ASN A 331 -32.21 19.04 -20.96
C ASN A 331 -30.94 18.25 -20.57
N ALA A 332 -29.74 18.67 -20.96
CA ALA A 332 -28.51 17.92 -20.60
C ALA A 332 -27.65 18.56 -19.50
N SER A 333 -27.98 19.76 -18.99
CA SER A 333 -27.14 20.49 -18.03
C SER A 333 -27.81 20.59 -16.66
N HIS A 334 -28.08 19.47 -15.99
CA HIS A 334 -28.32 19.44 -14.53
C HIS A 334 -28.40 18.00 -13.99
N ILE A 335 -27.45 17.11 -14.34
CA ILE A 335 -27.13 16.03 -13.38
C ILE A 335 -26.25 16.68 -12.33
N SER A 336 -26.88 17.45 -11.45
CA SER A 336 -26.30 17.76 -10.15
C SER A 336 -25.88 16.42 -9.56
N SER A 337 -24.58 16.23 -9.31
CA SER A 337 -24.07 15.05 -8.61
C SER A 337 -24.73 15.04 -7.24
N ARG A 338 -25.89 14.40 -7.15
CA ARG A 338 -26.66 14.34 -5.93
C ARG A 338 -25.77 13.59 -4.94
N MET A 339 -25.30 14.30 -3.93
CA MET A 339 -24.50 13.76 -2.84
C MET A 339 -25.15 12.46 -2.35
N ALA A 340 -24.37 11.38 -2.31
CA ALA A 340 -24.88 10.08 -1.89
C ALA A 340 -25.39 10.18 -0.45
N HIS A 341 -26.51 9.52 -0.18
CA HIS A 341 -27.11 9.47 1.15
C HIS A 341 -27.48 8.03 1.49
N SER A 342 -27.13 7.61 2.70
CA SER A 342 -27.42 6.26 3.21
C SER A 342 -27.94 6.34 4.63
N LYS A 343 -28.90 5.47 5.00
CA LYS A 343 -29.43 5.43 6.36
C LYS A 343 -28.35 5.16 7.40
N VAL A 344 -27.40 4.28 7.07
CA VAL A 344 -26.30 3.92 7.96
C VAL A 344 -25.00 3.70 7.19
N VAL A 345 -23.92 4.22 7.74
CA VAL A 345 -22.55 4.01 7.26
C VAL A 345 -21.71 3.33 8.33
N ILE A 346 -20.91 2.35 7.94
CA ILE A 346 -19.92 1.67 8.77
C ILE A 346 -18.53 2.12 8.32
N ILE A 347 -17.67 2.50 9.26
CA ILE A 347 -16.29 2.91 8.98
C ILE A 347 -15.33 1.91 9.61
N GLY A 348 -14.59 1.18 8.78
CA GLY A 348 -13.69 0.11 9.17
C GLY A 348 -14.03 -1.21 8.47
N SER A 349 -13.13 -2.19 8.57
CA SER A 349 -13.24 -3.47 7.83
C SER A 349 -12.81 -4.70 8.62
N GLY A 350 -12.68 -4.59 9.94
CA GLY A 350 -12.42 -5.75 10.81
C GLY A 350 -13.67 -6.60 11.09
N PRO A 351 -13.56 -7.58 12.01
CA PRO A 351 -14.68 -8.44 12.40
C PRO A 351 -15.92 -7.67 12.88
N ALA A 352 -15.73 -6.55 13.60
CA ALA A 352 -16.81 -5.69 14.06
C ALA A 352 -17.59 -5.07 12.90
N ALA A 353 -16.89 -4.54 11.89
CA ALA A 353 -17.48 -3.87 10.75
C ALA A 353 -18.29 -4.83 9.88
N HIS A 354 -17.71 -5.98 9.51
CA HIS A 354 -18.41 -6.97 8.70
C HIS A 354 -19.59 -7.61 9.44
N THR A 355 -19.47 -7.85 10.76
CA THR A 355 -20.63 -8.34 11.52
C THR A 355 -21.74 -7.30 11.56
N ALA A 356 -21.43 -6.02 11.78
CA ALA A 356 -22.42 -4.96 11.74
C ALA A 356 -23.09 -4.87 10.36
N ALA A 357 -22.31 -4.96 9.28
CA ALA A 357 -22.79 -4.94 7.90
C ALA A 357 -23.76 -6.08 7.61
N ILE A 358 -23.45 -7.30 8.03
CA ILE A 358 -24.33 -8.47 7.85
C ILE A 358 -25.67 -8.26 8.56
N TYR A 359 -25.66 -7.78 9.81
CA TYR A 359 -26.90 -7.57 10.57
C TYR A 359 -27.75 -6.44 9.99
N LEU A 360 -27.15 -5.30 9.66
CA LEU A 360 -27.86 -4.17 9.04
C LEU A 360 -28.42 -4.52 7.66
N SER A 361 -27.69 -5.31 6.86
CA SER A 361 -28.17 -5.81 5.57
C SER A 361 -29.37 -6.76 5.74
N ARG A 362 -29.34 -7.61 6.77
CA ARG A 362 -30.47 -8.49 7.11
C ARG A 362 -31.69 -7.74 7.63
N ALA A 363 -31.49 -6.57 8.22
CA ALA A 363 -32.54 -5.61 8.57
C ALA A 363 -33.00 -4.75 7.37
N GLU A 364 -32.55 -5.07 6.15
CA GLU A 364 -32.89 -4.37 4.91
C GLU A 364 -32.50 -2.88 4.87
N LEU A 365 -31.56 -2.45 5.72
CA LEU A 365 -31.10 -1.06 5.80
C LEU A 365 -30.08 -0.68 4.72
N LYS A 366 -29.62 -1.66 3.91
CA LYS A 366 -28.65 -1.47 2.82
C LYS A 366 -27.42 -0.65 3.26
N PRO A 367 -26.67 -1.12 4.26
CA PRO A 367 -25.55 -0.38 4.83
C PRO A 367 -24.45 -0.16 3.80
N ILE A 368 -23.79 0.99 3.89
CA ILE A 368 -22.52 1.25 3.20
C ILE A 368 -21.37 1.00 4.16
N LEU A 369 -20.36 0.25 3.74
CA LEU A 369 -19.15 0.01 4.52
C LEU A 369 -17.94 0.63 3.82
N TYR A 370 -17.29 1.57 4.48
CA TYR A 370 -15.99 2.10 4.04
C TYR A 370 -14.88 1.26 4.66
N GLU A 371 -14.20 0.44 3.84
CA GLU A 371 -13.19 -0.48 4.35
C GLU A 371 -11.80 0.13 4.54
N GLY A 372 -11.55 1.28 3.92
CA GLY A 372 -10.26 1.99 3.92
C GLY A 372 -9.26 1.42 2.91
N MET A 373 -8.42 2.29 2.36
CA MET A 373 -7.23 1.90 1.57
C MET A 373 -5.99 2.15 2.42
N MET A 374 -5.44 1.09 3.01
CA MET A 374 -4.26 1.18 3.90
C MET A 374 -4.41 2.17 5.07
N ALA A 375 -5.64 2.39 5.53
CA ALA A 375 -5.93 3.32 6.63
C ALA A 375 -5.18 2.89 7.90
N ASN A 376 -4.45 3.82 8.53
CA ASN A 376 -3.57 3.54 9.67
C ASN A 376 -2.57 2.40 9.40
N ASN A 377 -2.00 2.36 8.19
CA ASN A 377 -1.06 1.32 7.71
C ASN A 377 -1.64 -0.10 7.75
N THR A 378 -2.97 -0.23 7.70
CA THR A 378 -3.66 -1.53 7.78
C THR A 378 -4.52 -1.71 6.52
N ALA A 379 -4.34 -2.84 5.84
CA ALA A 379 -5.12 -3.20 4.66
C ALA A 379 -6.60 -3.47 5.03
N PRO A 380 -7.52 -3.46 4.03
CA PRO A 380 -8.88 -3.96 4.22
C PRO A 380 -8.90 -5.33 4.92
N GLY A 381 -9.84 -5.50 5.85
CA GLY A 381 -9.92 -6.68 6.73
C GLY A 381 -9.33 -6.42 8.12
N GLY A 382 -8.61 -5.31 8.31
CA GLY A 382 -8.07 -4.91 9.61
C GLY A 382 -6.95 -5.81 10.11
N GLN A 383 -6.62 -5.67 11.40
CA GLN A 383 -5.48 -6.33 12.04
C GLN A 383 -5.49 -7.86 11.93
N LEU A 384 -6.67 -8.47 11.88
CA LEU A 384 -6.81 -9.92 11.81
C LEU A 384 -6.21 -10.51 10.54
N THR A 385 -6.14 -9.74 9.44
CA THR A 385 -5.50 -10.18 8.18
C THR A 385 -4.02 -10.47 8.31
N THR A 386 -3.37 -9.98 9.38
CA THR A 386 -1.95 -10.21 9.66
C THR A 386 -1.70 -11.52 10.44
N THR A 387 -2.77 -12.20 10.88
CA THR A 387 -2.69 -13.44 11.68
C THR A 387 -2.67 -14.67 10.78
N THR A 388 -1.66 -15.52 10.95
CA THR A 388 -1.51 -16.76 10.16
C THR A 388 -2.51 -17.84 10.54
N ASP A 389 -2.70 -18.09 11.84
CA ASP A 389 -3.58 -19.14 12.36
C ASP A 389 -4.52 -18.56 13.42
N VAL A 390 -5.83 -18.59 13.15
CA VAL A 390 -6.89 -18.17 14.07
C VAL A 390 -7.59 -19.41 14.62
N GLU A 391 -7.27 -19.79 15.85
CA GLU A 391 -7.84 -20.98 16.52
C GLU A 391 -8.91 -20.64 17.58
N ASN A 392 -9.07 -19.35 17.91
CA ASN A 392 -9.97 -18.87 18.96
C ASN A 392 -11.27 -18.23 18.43
N PHE A 393 -11.58 -18.39 17.14
CA PHE A 393 -12.85 -18.01 16.55
C PHE A 393 -13.71 -19.27 16.29
N PRO A 394 -14.85 -19.46 16.99
CA PRO A 394 -15.66 -20.66 16.84
C PRO A 394 -16.17 -20.89 15.40
N GLY A 395 -16.38 -22.16 15.03
CA GLY A 395 -16.82 -22.57 13.70
C GLY A 395 -15.71 -23.11 12.80
N PHE A 396 -14.46 -23.00 13.23
CA PHE A 396 -13.27 -23.45 12.49
C PHE A 396 -12.47 -24.47 13.32
N PRO A 397 -12.87 -25.77 13.33
CA PRO A 397 -12.27 -26.77 14.23
C PRO A 397 -10.79 -27.04 13.98
N ASN A 398 -10.29 -26.72 12.79
CA ASN A 398 -8.87 -26.86 12.41
C ASN A 398 -8.13 -25.51 12.39
N GLY A 399 -8.74 -24.44 12.92
CA GLY A 399 -8.29 -23.07 12.68
C GLY A 399 -8.61 -22.59 11.26
N ILE A 400 -8.33 -21.31 11.03
CA ILE A 400 -8.45 -20.64 9.72
C ILE A 400 -7.40 -19.53 9.64
N SER A 401 -6.93 -19.18 8.44
CA SER A 401 -6.06 -18.01 8.33
C SER A 401 -6.84 -16.72 8.54
N GLY A 402 -6.18 -15.71 9.09
CA GLY A 402 -6.81 -14.42 9.35
C GLY A 402 -7.32 -13.75 8.07
N SER A 403 -6.55 -13.81 6.98
CA SER A 403 -6.97 -13.28 5.67
C SER A 403 -8.19 -14.03 5.12
N GLU A 404 -8.19 -15.37 5.13
CA GLU A 404 -9.31 -16.18 4.62
C GLU A 404 -10.60 -15.96 5.42
N LEU A 405 -10.47 -15.81 6.75
CA LEU A 405 -11.59 -15.47 7.61
C LEU A 405 -12.20 -14.11 7.24
N MET A 406 -11.35 -13.09 7.04
CA MET A 406 -11.83 -11.75 6.68
C MET A 406 -12.40 -11.70 5.26
N ASP A 407 -11.81 -12.39 4.29
CA ASP A 407 -12.36 -12.53 2.94
C ASP A 407 -13.75 -13.19 2.97
N SER A 408 -13.92 -14.22 3.81
CA SER A 408 -15.20 -14.88 4.01
C SER A 408 -16.25 -13.94 4.62
N MET A 409 -15.88 -13.15 5.64
CA MET A 409 -16.76 -12.14 6.24
C MET A 409 -17.15 -11.04 5.25
N ARG A 410 -16.19 -10.59 4.42
CA ARG A 410 -16.40 -9.61 3.36
C ARG A 410 -17.36 -10.13 2.30
N ALA A 411 -17.13 -11.33 1.79
CA ALA A 411 -18.00 -11.99 0.82
C ALA A 411 -19.42 -12.18 1.38
N GLN A 412 -19.55 -12.53 2.67
CA GLN A 412 -20.84 -12.65 3.33
C GLN A 412 -21.58 -11.32 3.43
N SER A 413 -20.87 -10.22 3.76
CA SER A 413 -21.44 -8.86 3.80
C SER A 413 -22.02 -8.47 2.44
N ILE A 414 -21.23 -8.63 1.37
CA ILE A 414 -21.66 -8.36 -0.01
C ILE A 414 -22.87 -9.22 -0.39
N ARG A 415 -22.84 -10.52 -0.07
CA ARG A 415 -23.93 -11.45 -0.39
C ARG A 415 -25.27 -11.00 0.21
N PHE A 416 -25.27 -10.41 1.40
CA PHE A 416 -26.49 -9.94 2.05
C PHE A 416 -26.93 -8.54 1.60
N GLY A 417 -26.13 -7.82 0.81
CA GLY A 417 -26.51 -6.52 0.24
C GLY A 417 -25.80 -5.32 0.86
N THR A 418 -24.65 -5.51 1.51
CA THR A 418 -23.77 -4.39 1.88
C THR A 418 -23.02 -3.91 0.64
N ASP A 419 -23.07 -2.61 0.36
CA ASP A 419 -22.18 -1.99 -0.62
C ASP A 419 -20.88 -1.59 0.08
N ILE A 420 -19.77 -2.18 -0.36
CA ILE A 420 -18.45 -1.95 0.21
C ILE A 420 -17.69 -0.97 -0.68
N ILE A 421 -17.19 0.11 -0.09
CA ILE A 421 -16.39 1.13 -0.74
C ILE A 421 -14.94 1.01 -0.24
N THR A 422 -14.05 0.60 -1.14
CA THR A 422 -12.60 0.48 -0.88
C THR A 422 -11.92 1.86 -0.94
N GLU A 423 -12.34 2.78 -0.09
CA GLU A 423 -11.77 4.12 0.04
C GLU A 423 -11.67 4.51 1.51
N THR A 424 -10.72 5.39 1.85
CA THR A 424 -10.51 5.87 3.21
C THR A 424 -11.39 7.08 3.51
N VAL A 425 -12.16 7.01 4.60
CA VAL A 425 -12.82 8.20 5.17
C VAL A 425 -11.78 8.97 5.98
N SER A 426 -11.43 10.17 5.55
CA SER A 426 -10.40 11.00 6.20
C SER A 426 -10.99 12.03 7.16
N ARG A 427 -12.25 12.43 6.95
CA ARG A 427 -12.94 13.43 7.77
C ARG A 427 -14.43 13.12 7.89
N ILE A 428 -14.97 13.41 9.07
CA ILE A 428 -16.41 13.38 9.35
C ILE A 428 -16.83 14.65 10.08
N ASP A 429 -18.09 15.06 9.88
CA ASP A 429 -18.76 16.11 10.65
C ASP A 429 -19.98 15.50 11.34
N LEU A 430 -19.89 15.43 12.68
CA LEU A 430 -20.89 14.86 13.57
C LEU A 430 -21.73 15.93 14.29
N SER A 431 -21.53 17.22 13.96
CA SER A 431 -22.18 18.34 14.67
C SER A 431 -23.67 18.51 14.34
N SER A 432 -24.11 17.96 13.20
CA SER A 432 -25.49 18.06 12.71
C SER A 432 -25.84 16.83 11.88
N ARG A 433 -27.14 16.55 11.77
CA ARG A 433 -27.67 15.44 10.97
C ARG A 433 -28.33 15.93 9.67
N PRO A 434 -28.24 15.17 8.56
CA PRO A 434 -27.46 13.94 8.43
C PRO A 434 -25.96 14.21 8.56
N PHE A 435 -25.23 13.28 9.17
CA PHE A 435 -23.78 13.37 9.32
C PHE A 435 -23.13 13.38 7.95
N LYS A 436 -21.95 13.99 7.87
CA LYS A 436 -21.23 14.18 6.60
C LYS A 436 -19.88 13.49 6.65
N LEU A 437 -19.51 12.85 5.55
CA LEU A 437 -18.24 12.14 5.40
C LEU A 437 -17.52 12.66 4.16
N TRP A 438 -16.21 12.85 4.29
CA TRP A 438 -15.31 13.14 3.19
C TRP A 438 -14.30 12.01 3.06
N LYS A 439 -13.89 11.78 1.83
CA LYS A 439 -12.88 10.78 1.49
C LYS A 439 -11.52 11.46 1.44
N GLU A 440 -10.48 10.66 1.60
CA GLU A 440 -9.11 11.13 1.40
C GLU A 440 -8.98 11.83 0.04
N TYR A 441 -8.21 12.93 0.00
CA TYR A 441 -8.00 13.80 -1.17
C TYR A 441 -9.21 14.65 -1.62
N ALA A 442 -10.33 14.58 -0.90
CA ALA A 442 -11.51 15.40 -1.16
C ALA A 442 -12.16 15.85 0.15
N ASP A 443 -11.36 16.31 1.12
CA ASP A 443 -11.78 16.69 2.48
C ASP A 443 -11.38 18.12 2.90
N GLY A 444 -10.99 18.94 1.92
CA GLY A 444 -10.63 20.33 2.09
C GLY A 444 -11.79 21.19 2.59
N PRO A 445 -11.52 22.44 3.02
CA PRO A 445 -12.52 23.31 3.62
C PRO A 445 -13.67 23.69 2.67
N ASN A 446 -13.44 23.63 1.35
CA ASN A 446 -14.42 23.97 0.33
C ASN A 446 -14.99 22.73 -0.39
N ASP A 447 -14.51 21.53 -0.06
CA ASP A 447 -14.99 20.30 -0.70
C ASP A 447 -16.37 19.92 -0.15
N ALA A 448 -17.27 19.55 -1.04
CA ALA A 448 -18.56 19.01 -0.64
C ALA A 448 -18.37 17.62 -0.02
N PRO A 449 -19.19 17.22 0.98
CA PRO A 449 -19.14 15.87 1.50
C PRO A 449 -19.36 14.84 0.40
N ALA A 450 -18.58 13.75 0.43
CA ALA A 450 -18.75 12.64 -0.50
C ALA A 450 -20.03 11.85 -0.19
N HIS A 451 -20.41 11.78 1.09
CA HIS A 451 -21.56 11.00 1.56
C HIS A 451 -22.22 11.71 2.75
N THR A 452 -23.54 11.57 2.85
CA THR A 452 -24.30 11.90 4.08
C THR A 452 -24.98 10.68 4.66
N THR A 453 -25.20 10.65 5.97
CA THR A 453 -25.86 9.50 6.61
C THR A 453 -26.60 9.85 7.89
N ASP A 454 -27.64 9.10 8.20
CA ASP A 454 -28.43 9.30 9.42
C ASP A 454 -27.74 8.70 10.65
N ALA A 455 -26.99 7.61 10.49
CA ALA A 455 -26.27 6.93 11.57
C ALA A 455 -24.89 6.44 11.12
N ILE A 456 -23.94 6.39 12.06
CA ILE A 456 -22.58 5.89 11.82
C ILE A 456 -22.20 4.84 12.85
N ILE A 457 -21.61 3.72 12.39
CA ILE A 457 -20.89 2.77 13.24
C ILE A 457 -19.38 2.95 13.02
N ILE A 458 -18.67 3.41 14.05
CA ILE A 458 -17.21 3.50 14.07
C ILE A 458 -16.65 2.15 14.49
N ALA A 459 -16.02 1.44 13.55
CA ALA A 459 -15.44 0.11 13.73
C ALA A 459 -13.97 0.08 13.27
N THR A 460 -13.23 1.17 13.53
CA THR A 460 -11.87 1.42 13.03
C THR A 460 -10.78 0.65 13.77
N GLY A 461 -11.12 -0.04 14.86
CA GLY A 461 -10.21 -0.90 15.61
C GLY A 461 -9.11 -0.18 16.41
N ALA A 462 -8.07 -0.92 16.76
CA ALA A 462 -6.87 -0.43 17.44
C ALA A 462 -5.63 -1.18 16.93
N ASN A 463 -4.50 -0.50 16.87
CA ASN A 463 -3.24 -1.08 16.40
C ASN A 463 -2.38 -1.47 17.60
N ALA A 464 -1.85 -2.68 17.61
CA ALA A 464 -0.87 -3.08 18.61
C ALA A 464 0.43 -2.28 18.41
N ARG A 465 0.99 -1.75 19.51
CA ARG A 465 2.27 -1.05 19.44
C ARG A 465 3.40 -2.04 19.21
N ARG A 466 4.21 -1.76 18.19
CA ARG A 466 5.41 -2.52 17.84
C ARG A 466 6.66 -1.77 18.32
N LEU A 467 7.79 -2.47 18.35
CA LEU A 467 9.07 -1.92 18.82
C LEU A 467 10.07 -1.73 17.70
N ASP A 468 9.74 -2.18 16.49
CA ASP A 468 10.57 -2.09 15.28
C ASP A 468 11.98 -2.65 15.51
N LEU A 469 12.07 -3.76 16.24
CA LEU A 469 13.34 -4.41 16.52
C LEU A 469 13.93 -5.01 15.23
N PRO A 470 15.26 -4.94 15.03
CA PRO A 470 15.94 -5.78 14.05
C PRO A 470 15.50 -7.25 14.17
N GLY A 471 15.07 -7.84 13.05
CA GLY A 471 14.52 -9.20 12.97
C GLY A 471 13.01 -9.32 13.25
N GLU A 472 12.34 -8.27 13.74
CA GLU A 472 10.93 -8.32 14.12
C GLU A 472 10.02 -8.73 12.95
N GLU A 473 10.18 -8.11 11.78
CA GLU A 473 9.37 -8.42 10.60
C GLU A 473 9.50 -9.89 10.15
N ARG A 474 10.72 -10.44 10.19
CA ARG A 474 10.98 -11.83 9.80
C ARG A 474 10.29 -12.84 10.72
N TYR A 475 10.29 -12.56 12.02
CA TYR A 475 9.76 -13.49 13.02
C TYR A 475 8.36 -13.12 13.54
N TRP A 476 7.72 -12.09 12.98
CA TRP A 476 6.32 -11.77 13.24
C TRP A 476 5.44 -12.98 12.87
N GLN A 477 4.59 -13.41 13.80
CA GLN A 477 3.83 -14.67 13.73
C GLN A 477 4.66 -15.97 13.65
N ASN A 478 6.00 -15.90 13.56
CA ASN A 478 6.92 -17.04 13.64
C ASN A 478 7.72 -17.04 14.97
N GLY A 479 7.07 -16.59 16.04
CA GLY A 479 7.66 -16.48 17.38
C GLY A 479 7.38 -15.14 18.06
N ILE A 480 7.02 -14.10 17.31
CA ILE A 480 6.59 -12.81 17.89
C ILE A 480 5.07 -12.67 17.79
N SER A 481 4.44 -12.21 18.86
CA SER A 481 3.01 -11.91 18.93
C SER A 481 2.76 -10.65 19.78
N ALA A 482 1.64 -9.98 19.57
CA ALA A 482 1.16 -8.89 20.43
C ALA A 482 -0.05 -9.29 21.29
N CYS A 483 -0.42 -10.57 21.32
CA CYS A 483 -1.55 -11.06 22.09
C CYS A 483 -1.26 -12.44 22.69
N ALA A 484 -0.83 -12.47 23.96
CA ALA A 484 -0.59 -13.73 24.65
C ALA A 484 -1.84 -14.63 24.72
N VAL A 485 -3.03 -14.05 24.87
CA VAL A 485 -4.29 -14.80 24.97
C VAL A 485 -4.65 -15.47 23.64
N CYS A 486 -4.31 -14.84 22.53
CA CYS A 486 -4.57 -15.33 21.19
C CYS A 486 -3.62 -16.48 20.86
N ASP A 487 -2.31 -16.26 20.99
CA ASP A 487 -1.32 -17.16 20.40
C ASP A 487 -0.57 -18.00 21.43
N GLY A 488 -0.69 -17.71 22.73
CA GLY A 488 0.12 -18.36 23.77
C GLY A 488 -0.04 -19.88 23.85
N ALA A 489 -1.17 -20.42 23.36
CA ALA A 489 -1.44 -21.86 23.32
C ALA A 489 -0.90 -22.57 22.07
N VAL A 490 -0.48 -21.82 21.04
CA VAL A 490 -0.02 -22.36 19.75
C VAL A 490 1.17 -23.31 19.97
N PRO A 491 1.26 -24.46 19.25
CA PRO A 491 2.24 -25.50 19.53
C PRO A 491 3.70 -25.05 19.62
N ILE A 492 4.10 -24.01 18.89
CA ILE A 492 5.47 -23.51 18.86
C ILE A 492 5.96 -22.96 20.21
N PHE A 493 5.06 -22.52 21.10
CA PHE A 493 5.40 -21.96 22.41
C PHE A 493 5.40 -22.99 23.55
N ARG A 494 4.90 -24.20 23.29
CA ARG A 494 4.67 -25.22 24.32
C ARG A 494 5.99 -25.71 24.92
N ASN A 495 6.12 -25.56 26.24
CA ASN A 495 7.30 -25.90 27.04
C ASN A 495 8.58 -25.20 26.57
N LYS A 496 8.45 -23.98 26.03
CA LYS A 496 9.59 -23.16 25.56
C LYS A 496 9.82 -21.92 26.45
N PRO A 497 11.03 -21.34 26.47
CA PRO A 497 11.29 -20.04 27.09
C PRO A 497 10.58 -18.93 26.31
N LEU A 498 9.72 -18.19 27.01
CA LEU A 498 8.95 -17.09 26.45
C LEU A 498 9.34 -15.76 27.10
N PHE A 499 9.23 -14.68 26.35
CA PHE A 499 9.53 -13.34 26.79
C PHE A 499 8.31 -12.44 26.64
N VAL A 500 8.12 -11.54 27.59
CA VAL A 500 7.10 -10.47 27.52
C VAL A 500 7.82 -9.13 27.64
N ILE A 501 7.57 -8.20 26.73
CA ILE A 501 8.03 -6.82 26.87
C ILE A 501 6.89 -5.96 27.36
N GLY A 502 7.06 -5.39 28.55
CA GLY A 502 6.05 -4.53 29.16
C GLY A 502 6.20 -4.48 30.68
N GLY A 503 5.58 -3.48 31.31
CA GLY A 503 5.64 -3.30 32.77
C GLY A 503 4.33 -2.88 33.42
N GLY A 504 3.23 -2.82 32.66
CA GLY A 504 1.89 -2.49 33.15
C GLY A 504 1.11 -3.72 33.61
N ASP A 505 -0.15 -3.52 33.99
CA ASP A 505 -1.04 -4.63 34.40
C ASP A 505 -1.24 -5.64 33.26
N SER A 506 -1.42 -5.20 32.02
CA SER A 506 -1.54 -6.10 30.86
C SER A 506 -0.32 -7.01 30.71
N ALA A 507 0.90 -6.47 30.86
CA ALA A 507 2.12 -7.29 30.80
C ALA A 507 2.16 -8.34 31.91
N ALA A 508 1.67 -8.00 33.11
CA ALA A 508 1.58 -8.97 34.20
C ALA A 508 0.53 -10.06 33.92
N GLU A 509 -0.64 -9.69 33.41
CA GLU A 509 -1.70 -10.64 33.02
C GLU A 509 -1.25 -11.59 31.92
N GLU A 510 -0.65 -11.05 30.86
CA GLU A 510 -0.14 -11.82 29.73
C GLU A 510 1.00 -12.75 30.15
N ALA A 511 1.97 -12.26 30.93
CA ALA A 511 3.05 -13.09 31.44
C ALA A 511 2.52 -14.26 32.29
N MET A 512 1.56 -14.00 33.18
CA MET A 512 0.93 -15.06 33.97
C MET A 512 0.15 -16.04 33.09
N PHE A 513 -0.57 -15.56 32.06
CA PHE A 513 -1.28 -16.43 31.12
C PHE A 513 -0.31 -17.37 30.39
N LEU A 514 0.82 -16.86 29.92
CA LEU A 514 1.85 -17.63 29.21
C LEU A 514 2.51 -18.70 30.07
N THR A 515 2.54 -18.58 31.41
CA THR A 515 3.10 -19.61 32.30
C THR A 515 2.39 -20.97 32.21
N LYS A 516 1.17 -21.01 31.65
CA LYS A 516 0.42 -22.24 31.38
C LYS A 516 1.04 -23.07 30.25
N TYR A 517 1.71 -22.41 29.31
CA TYR A 517 2.21 -23.03 28.07
C TYR A 517 3.74 -23.02 28.00
N GLY A 518 4.38 -21.92 28.38
CA GLY A 518 5.84 -21.78 28.42
C GLY A 518 6.50 -22.58 29.55
N SER A 519 7.78 -22.94 29.35
CA SER A 519 8.60 -23.53 30.41
C SER A 519 9.01 -22.50 31.46
N LYS A 520 9.30 -21.28 31.01
CA LYS A 520 9.63 -20.10 31.82
C LYS A 520 9.21 -18.84 31.06
N VAL A 521 8.77 -17.81 31.77
CA VAL A 521 8.38 -16.51 31.21
C VAL A 521 9.28 -15.42 31.78
N THR A 522 10.03 -14.73 30.92
CA THR A 522 10.89 -13.61 31.32
C THR A 522 10.23 -12.29 30.92
N VAL A 523 9.97 -11.41 31.88
CA VAL A 523 9.37 -10.09 31.64
C VAL A 523 10.47 -9.04 31.59
N LEU A 524 10.63 -8.39 30.43
CA LEU A 524 11.59 -7.31 30.24
C LEU A 524 10.92 -5.97 30.55
N VAL A 525 11.45 -5.29 31.56
CA VAL A 525 10.97 -3.98 32.01
C VAL A 525 12.08 -2.98 31.78
N ARG A 526 11.85 -2.01 30.87
CA ARG A 526 12.86 -0.99 30.51
C ARG A 526 13.27 -0.02 31.64
N LYS A 527 12.62 -0.10 32.80
CA LYS A 527 12.85 0.74 33.99
C LYS A 527 13.18 -0.14 35.19
N ASP A 528 13.55 0.50 36.29
CA ASP A 528 13.85 -0.11 37.59
C ASP A 528 12.62 -0.57 38.39
N LYS A 529 11.41 -0.41 37.85
CA LYS A 529 10.14 -0.73 38.52
C LYS A 529 9.02 -1.10 37.55
N LEU A 530 8.06 -1.87 38.05
CA LEU A 530 6.79 -2.14 37.37
C LEU A 530 5.85 -0.92 37.50
N ARG A 531 5.12 -0.61 36.42
CA ARG A 531 3.97 0.31 36.43
C ARG A 531 2.67 -0.40 36.84
N ALA A 532 2.64 -1.73 36.76
CA ALA A 532 1.52 -2.56 37.20
C ALA A 532 1.06 -2.18 38.61
N SER A 533 -0.24 -2.33 38.87
CA SER A 533 -0.85 -2.20 40.18
C SER A 533 -0.12 -3.10 41.20
N LYS A 534 -0.11 -2.69 42.47
CA LYS A 534 0.61 -3.40 43.54
C LYS A 534 0.21 -4.88 43.62
N THR A 535 -1.08 -5.17 43.46
CA THR A 535 -1.60 -6.55 43.49
C THR A 535 -1.06 -7.37 42.32
N MET A 536 -1.07 -6.82 41.11
CA MET A 536 -0.59 -7.50 39.90
C MET A 536 0.93 -7.68 39.91
N ALA A 537 1.68 -6.64 40.29
CA ALA A 537 3.13 -6.73 40.47
C ALA A 537 3.51 -7.81 41.49
N LYS A 538 2.80 -7.88 42.64
CA LYS A 538 3.03 -8.91 43.66
C LYS A 538 2.75 -10.33 43.11
N ARG A 539 1.65 -10.51 42.36
CA ARG A 539 1.31 -11.81 41.74
C ARG A 539 2.36 -12.23 40.72
N LEU A 540 2.81 -11.29 39.89
CA LEU A 540 3.83 -11.52 38.88
C LEU A 540 5.16 -11.95 39.51
N LEU A 541 5.65 -11.19 40.50
CA LEU A 541 6.92 -11.46 41.17
C LEU A 541 6.90 -12.73 42.03
N ALA A 542 5.73 -13.18 42.49
CA ALA A 542 5.59 -14.40 43.28
C ALA A 542 5.44 -15.68 42.44
N ASN A 543 5.25 -15.57 41.11
CA ASN A 543 5.07 -16.73 40.25
C ASN A 543 6.43 -17.42 39.98
N PRO A 544 6.62 -18.70 40.34
CA PRO A 544 7.92 -19.37 40.24
C PRO A 544 8.39 -19.62 38.80
N LYS A 545 7.50 -19.53 37.80
CA LYS A 545 7.85 -19.62 36.39
C LYS A 545 8.21 -18.27 35.77
N VAL A 546 8.06 -17.16 36.51
CA VAL A 546 8.30 -15.81 36.02
C VAL A 546 9.61 -15.28 36.56
N GLU A 547 10.42 -14.71 35.67
CA GLU A 547 11.55 -13.86 36.03
C GLU A 547 11.29 -12.45 35.50
N VAL A 548 11.44 -11.42 36.34
CA VAL A 548 11.33 -10.03 35.90
C VAL A 548 12.74 -9.43 35.80
N LYS A 549 13.13 -9.03 34.60
CA LYS A 549 14.39 -8.31 34.35
C LYS A 549 14.12 -6.82 34.23
N PHE A 550 14.43 -6.10 35.30
CA PHE A 550 14.39 -4.64 35.33
C PHE A 550 15.52 -4.02 34.51
N ASN A 551 15.38 -2.75 34.16
CA ASN A 551 16.34 -1.99 33.35
C ASN A 551 16.76 -2.73 32.07
N THR A 552 15.91 -3.60 31.52
CA THR A 552 16.28 -4.46 30.39
C THR A 552 15.40 -4.16 29.19
N VAL A 553 16.04 -4.01 28.03
CA VAL A 553 15.38 -3.82 26.73
C VAL A 553 15.80 -4.93 25.76
N ALA A 554 14.94 -5.28 24.82
CA ALA A 554 15.32 -6.09 23.68
C ALA A 554 16.04 -5.20 22.65
N LEU A 555 17.03 -5.79 21.97
CA LEU A 555 17.80 -5.12 20.91
C LEU A 555 17.56 -5.73 19.54
N GLU A 556 17.44 -7.07 19.46
CA GLU A 556 17.36 -7.78 18.19
C GLU A 556 16.74 -9.17 18.40
N VAL A 557 15.93 -9.61 17.44
CA VAL A 557 15.31 -10.93 17.40
C VAL A 557 16.09 -11.83 16.45
N LEU A 558 16.45 -13.02 16.91
CA LEU A 558 17.29 -13.98 16.19
C LEU A 558 16.58 -15.33 16.06
N GLY A 559 16.83 -16.05 14.97
CA GLY A 559 16.08 -17.25 14.62
C GLY A 559 16.65 -18.00 13.43
N ASP A 560 15.89 -18.98 12.97
CA ASP A 560 16.18 -19.73 11.74
C ASP A 560 16.06 -18.79 10.52
N PRO A 561 17.12 -18.66 9.68
CA PRO A 561 17.09 -17.78 8.51
C PRO A 561 16.23 -18.32 7.36
N ALA A 562 15.78 -19.57 7.39
CA ALA A 562 14.94 -20.14 6.34
C ALA A 562 13.59 -19.40 6.20
N PRO A 563 12.92 -19.47 5.04
CA PRO A 563 11.57 -18.93 4.89
C PRO A 563 10.59 -19.56 5.90
N ARG A 564 9.89 -18.73 6.67
CA ARG A 564 9.06 -19.12 7.83
C ARG A 564 9.84 -19.81 8.97
N GLY A 565 11.13 -19.50 9.06
CA GLY A 565 11.96 -19.91 10.19
C GLY A 565 11.48 -19.30 11.51
N LEU A 566 11.62 -20.06 12.59
CA LEU A 566 11.15 -19.65 13.91
C LEU A 566 12.19 -18.82 14.66
N MET A 567 11.71 -17.90 15.49
CA MET A 567 12.52 -17.25 16.52
C MET A 567 13.12 -18.30 17.47
N THR A 568 14.41 -18.16 17.78
CA THR A 568 15.09 -19.05 18.74
C THR A 568 15.85 -18.31 19.83
N HIS A 569 16.25 -17.05 19.59
CA HIS A 569 17.01 -16.26 20.54
C HIS A 569 16.57 -14.78 20.53
N LEU A 570 16.86 -14.09 21.62
CA LEU A 570 16.65 -12.66 21.77
C LEU A 570 17.95 -12.03 22.27
N LYS A 571 18.41 -10.97 21.62
CA LYS A 571 19.48 -10.13 22.15
C LYS A 571 18.85 -9.07 23.06
N ILE A 572 19.30 -9.01 24.31
CA ILE A 572 18.81 -8.05 25.30
C ILE A 572 19.95 -7.22 25.87
N LYS A 573 19.61 -6.08 26.46
CA LYS A 573 20.55 -5.14 27.07
C LYS A 573 20.03 -4.62 28.39
N ASP A 574 20.87 -4.68 29.41
CA ASP A 574 20.67 -3.91 30.63
C ASP A 574 21.12 -2.45 30.38
N VAL A 575 20.19 -1.51 30.47
CA VAL A 575 20.43 -0.09 30.13
C VAL A 575 21.19 0.67 31.22
N VAL A 576 21.37 0.09 32.40
CA VAL A 576 22.11 0.70 33.52
C VAL A 576 23.59 0.27 33.48
N SER A 577 23.85 -1.02 33.31
CA SER A 577 25.22 -1.57 33.22
C SER A 577 25.79 -1.52 31.80
N GLY A 578 24.93 -1.46 30.78
CA GLY A 578 25.31 -1.53 29.37
C GLY A 578 25.60 -2.93 28.86
N ALA A 579 25.49 -3.97 29.70
CA ALA A 579 25.76 -5.35 29.32
C ALA A 579 24.71 -5.87 28.31
N GLU A 580 25.20 -6.51 27.24
CA GLU A 580 24.38 -7.15 26.21
C GLU A 580 24.55 -8.67 26.29
N GLU A 581 23.46 -9.41 26.12
CA GLU A 581 23.48 -10.87 26.10
C GLU A 581 22.49 -11.41 25.06
N VAL A 582 22.83 -12.56 24.46
CA VAL A 582 21.91 -13.32 23.60
C VAL A 582 21.36 -14.49 24.41
N VAL A 583 20.04 -14.54 24.56
CA VAL A 583 19.34 -15.53 25.40
C VAL A 583 18.44 -16.43 24.57
N PRO A 584 18.27 -17.72 24.92
CA PRO A 584 17.28 -18.58 24.29
C PRO A 584 15.86 -18.04 24.52
N ALA A 585 15.12 -17.82 23.44
CA ALA A 585 13.79 -17.23 23.44
C ALA A 585 13.03 -17.74 22.21
N ASN A 586 12.05 -18.61 22.40
CA ASN A 586 11.23 -19.13 21.30
C ASN A 586 9.92 -18.37 21.12
N GLY A 587 9.61 -17.46 22.04
CA GLY A 587 8.46 -16.58 21.91
C GLY A 587 8.72 -15.22 22.53
N LEU A 588 8.25 -14.18 21.85
CA LEU A 588 8.31 -12.79 22.29
C LEU A 588 6.91 -12.17 22.18
N PHE A 589 6.38 -11.71 23.30
CA PHE A 589 5.04 -11.14 23.40
C PHE A 589 5.11 -9.66 23.77
N TYR A 590 4.50 -8.81 22.96
CA TYR A 590 4.44 -7.37 23.19
C TYR A 590 3.22 -6.99 24.03
N ALA A 591 3.47 -6.49 25.24
CA ALA A 591 2.46 -5.96 26.15
C ALA A 591 2.73 -4.46 26.43
N VAL A 592 3.01 -3.70 25.37
CA VAL A 592 3.37 -2.27 25.41
C VAL A 592 2.21 -1.33 25.11
N GLY A 593 1.02 -1.88 24.88
CA GLY A 593 -0.23 -1.14 24.67
C GLY A 593 -0.67 -1.14 23.21
N HIS A 594 -1.83 -0.53 22.98
CA HIS A 594 -2.45 -0.39 21.66
C HIS A 594 -2.83 1.07 21.46
N ASP A 595 -2.85 1.50 20.20
CA ASP A 595 -3.30 2.82 19.79
C ASP A 595 -4.66 2.68 19.08
N PRO A 596 -5.77 3.09 19.71
CA PRO A 596 -7.09 3.05 19.09
C PRO A 596 -7.16 4.02 17.90
N ALA A 597 -7.80 3.59 16.81
CA ALA A 597 -7.89 4.34 15.57
C ALA A 597 -8.98 5.43 15.62
N THR A 598 -8.80 6.40 16.52
CA THR A 598 -9.80 7.44 16.84
C THR A 598 -9.47 8.83 16.29
N ALA A 599 -8.42 8.96 15.48
CA ALA A 599 -8.04 10.24 14.87
C ALA A 599 -9.20 10.89 14.11
N LEU A 600 -10.01 10.08 13.41
CA LEU A 600 -11.17 10.52 12.63
C LEU A 600 -12.27 11.19 13.48
N VAL A 601 -12.44 10.78 14.74
CA VAL A 601 -13.50 11.25 15.65
C VAL A 601 -12.99 12.23 16.71
N LYS A 602 -11.71 12.58 16.67
CA LYS A 602 -11.04 13.38 17.70
C LYS A 602 -11.75 14.73 17.89
N GLY A 603 -12.12 15.02 19.13
CA GLY A 603 -12.80 16.28 19.50
C GLY A 603 -14.30 16.32 19.17
N GLN A 604 -14.84 15.27 18.55
CA GLN A 604 -16.27 15.16 18.23
C GLN A 604 -16.99 14.11 19.08
N ILE A 605 -16.28 13.05 19.49
CA ILE A 605 -16.78 11.99 20.37
C ILE A 605 -15.92 11.92 21.63
N GLU A 606 -16.56 11.65 22.78
CA GLU A 606 -15.86 11.41 24.04
C GLU A 606 -14.91 10.20 23.92
N THR A 607 -13.64 10.43 24.21
CA THR A 607 -12.63 9.38 24.35
C THR A 607 -12.03 9.40 25.75
N ASP A 608 -11.61 8.25 26.23
CA ASP A 608 -10.90 8.17 27.51
C ASP A 608 -9.45 8.67 27.39
N SER A 609 -8.71 8.66 28.51
CA SER A 609 -7.32 9.13 28.54
C SER A 609 -6.35 8.31 27.67
N GLU A 610 -6.74 7.12 27.21
CA GLU A 610 -5.96 6.26 26.31
C GLU A 610 -6.42 6.39 24.85
N GLY A 611 -7.45 7.21 24.59
CA GLY A 611 -7.97 7.51 23.26
C GLY A 611 -9.06 6.57 22.77
N TYR A 612 -9.54 5.62 23.59
CA TYR A 612 -10.64 4.72 23.22
C TYR A 612 -11.97 5.48 23.29
N ILE A 613 -12.89 5.18 22.37
CA ILE A 613 -14.23 5.78 22.38
C ILE A 613 -14.98 5.31 23.63
N VAL A 614 -15.54 6.24 24.39
CA VAL A 614 -16.38 5.94 25.54
C VAL A 614 -17.78 5.58 25.06
N THR A 615 -18.21 4.36 25.34
CA THR A 615 -19.59 3.91 25.13
C THR A 615 -20.34 3.84 26.45
N LYS A 616 -21.67 3.97 26.40
CA LYS A 616 -22.51 3.69 27.58
C LYS A 616 -22.33 2.21 27.97
N PRO A 617 -22.01 1.89 29.24
CA PRO A 617 -21.69 0.53 29.65
C PRO A 617 -22.72 -0.50 29.20
N GLY A 618 -22.27 -1.56 28.52
CA GLY A 618 -23.11 -2.64 28.02
C GLY A 618 -23.81 -2.35 26.68
N THR A 619 -23.53 -1.21 26.05
CA THR A 619 -24.10 -0.79 24.77
C THR A 619 -23.01 -0.30 23.82
N SER A 620 -23.37 0.08 22.59
CA SER A 620 -22.48 0.72 21.61
C SER A 620 -22.68 2.24 21.48
N TYR A 621 -23.66 2.82 22.18
CA TYR A 621 -23.95 4.26 22.14
C TYR A 621 -22.77 5.09 22.62
N THR A 622 -22.36 6.06 21.79
CA THR A 622 -21.33 7.04 22.14
C THR A 622 -21.94 8.30 22.77
N SER A 623 -21.13 9.36 22.95
CA SER A 623 -21.59 10.67 23.39
C SER A 623 -22.44 11.42 22.34
N VAL A 624 -22.50 10.95 21.08
CA VAL A 624 -23.26 11.58 19.99
C VAL A 624 -24.41 10.66 19.55
N PRO A 625 -25.69 11.09 19.67
CA PRO A 625 -26.84 10.29 19.24
C PRO A 625 -26.81 9.95 17.75
N GLY A 626 -26.98 8.66 17.43
CA GLY A 626 -26.83 8.14 16.07
C GLY A 626 -25.41 7.74 15.68
N VAL A 627 -24.43 7.92 16.58
CA VAL A 627 -23.07 7.40 16.41
C VAL A 627 -22.79 6.31 17.42
N PHE A 628 -22.36 5.16 16.91
CA PHE A 628 -22.08 3.94 17.65
C PHE A 628 -20.62 3.56 17.49
N ALA A 629 -20.05 2.86 18.46
CA ALA A 629 -18.69 2.33 18.38
C ALA A 629 -18.67 0.82 18.63
N ALA A 630 -17.91 0.09 17.80
CA ALA A 630 -17.82 -1.36 17.86
C ALA A 630 -16.39 -1.86 17.68
N GLY A 631 -16.08 -2.99 18.31
CA GLY A 631 -14.76 -3.59 18.31
C GLY A 631 -13.72 -2.82 19.13
N ASP A 632 -12.46 -3.03 18.78
CA ASP A 632 -11.32 -2.59 19.57
C ASP A 632 -11.20 -1.07 19.71
N VAL A 633 -11.88 -0.27 18.88
CA VAL A 633 -11.88 1.20 19.02
C VAL A 633 -12.53 1.68 20.34
N GLN A 634 -13.39 0.86 20.94
CA GLN A 634 -13.99 1.09 22.27
C GLN A 634 -13.64 0.00 23.29
N ASP A 635 -13.25 -1.19 22.83
CA ASP A 635 -12.87 -2.29 23.72
C ASP A 635 -11.39 -2.23 24.10
N LYS A 636 -11.07 -1.55 25.20
CA LYS A 636 -9.72 -1.58 25.79
C LYS A 636 -9.46 -2.77 26.71
N ARG A 637 -10.41 -3.69 26.87
CA ARG A 637 -10.31 -4.75 27.89
C ARG A 637 -10.03 -6.11 27.25
N TYR A 638 -10.81 -6.51 26.26
CA TYR A 638 -10.73 -7.86 25.69
C TYR A 638 -9.95 -7.89 24.38
N ARG A 639 -10.29 -7.03 23.41
CA ARG A 639 -9.62 -6.94 22.09
C ARG A 639 -9.45 -8.30 21.42
N GLN A 640 -10.52 -9.07 21.31
CA GLN A 640 -10.52 -10.37 20.64
C GLN A 640 -11.38 -10.28 19.38
N ALA A 641 -11.02 -11.01 18.33
CA ALA A 641 -11.81 -11.04 17.09
C ALA A 641 -13.29 -11.38 17.35
N ILE A 642 -13.56 -12.31 18.26
CA ILE A 642 -14.92 -12.70 18.63
C ILE A 642 -15.67 -11.64 19.44
N THR A 643 -15.00 -10.91 20.33
CA THR A 643 -15.64 -9.79 21.06
C THR A 643 -15.89 -8.61 20.14
N SER A 644 -14.98 -8.36 19.20
CA SER A 644 -15.17 -7.42 18.10
C SER A 644 -16.38 -7.77 17.24
N ALA A 645 -16.51 -9.02 16.79
CA ALA A 645 -17.69 -9.46 16.04
C ALA A 645 -18.99 -9.29 16.86
N GLY A 646 -18.98 -9.74 18.12
CA GLY A 646 -20.13 -9.60 19.03
C GLY A 646 -20.57 -8.15 19.24
N SER A 647 -19.63 -7.23 19.44
CA SER A 647 -19.94 -5.79 19.57
C SER A 647 -20.40 -5.16 18.25
N GLY A 648 -19.95 -5.67 17.10
CA GLY A 648 -20.50 -5.30 15.78
C GLY A 648 -21.99 -5.65 15.64
N CYS A 649 -22.39 -6.83 16.13
CA CYS A 649 -23.80 -7.22 16.20
C CYS A 649 -24.62 -6.28 17.10
N ILE A 650 -24.12 -5.96 18.30
CA ILE A 650 -24.77 -5.01 19.22
C ILE A 650 -24.96 -3.65 18.55
N ALA A 651 -23.92 -3.12 17.91
CA ALA A 651 -23.99 -1.82 17.24
C ALA A 651 -24.97 -1.80 16.07
N ALA A 652 -25.08 -2.88 15.30
CA ALA A 652 -26.06 -2.99 14.24
C ALA A 652 -27.50 -2.97 14.77
N LEU A 653 -27.81 -3.75 15.80
CA LEU A 653 -29.15 -3.80 16.39
C LEU A 653 -29.55 -2.47 17.03
N GLU A 654 -28.61 -1.81 17.70
CA GLU A 654 -28.86 -0.49 18.29
C GLU A 654 -29.01 0.60 17.24
N ALA A 655 -28.22 0.56 16.16
CA ALA A 655 -28.36 1.48 15.03
C ALA A 655 -29.69 1.28 14.30
N GLU A 656 -30.11 0.04 14.06
CA GLU A 656 -31.42 -0.28 13.47
C GLU A 656 -32.56 0.29 14.31
N LYS A 657 -32.58 -0.04 15.61
CA LYS A 657 -33.60 0.45 16.55
C LYS A 657 -33.64 1.97 16.58
N PHE A 658 -32.47 2.60 16.68
CA PHE A 658 -32.34 4.04 16.72
C PHE A 658 -32.87 4.72 15.44
N LEU A 659 -32.60 4.14 14.26
CA LEU A 659 -33.14 4.63 12.99
C LEU A 659 -34.66 4.46 12.92
N ALA A 660 -35.20 3.33 13.37
CA ALA A 660 -36.64 3.09 13.41
C ALA A 660 -37.38 4.06 14.33
N GLU A 661 -36.83 4.38 15.50
CA GLU A 661 -37.38 5.37 16.42
C GLU A 661 -37.34 6.80 15.84
N SER A 662 -36.27 7.13 15.11
CA SER A 662 -36.11 8.46 14.48
C SER A 662 -37.09 8.71 13.31
N GLU A 663 -37.55 7.65 12.63
CA GLU A 663 -38.55 7.75 11.55
C GLU A 663 -39.97 8.03 12.07
N GLY A 664 -40.26 7.71 13.35
CA GLY A 664 -41.56 7.88 13.99
C GLY A 664 -41.96 9.33 14.32
N GLY A 665 -41.05 10.30 14.14
CA GLY A 665 -41.29 11.72 14.43
C GLY A 665 -41.08 12.13 15.89
N ASP A 666 -40.78 11.18 16.78
CA ASP A 666 -40.40 11.45 18.17
C ASP A 666 -38.87 11.53 18.26
N GLU A 667 -38.35 12.71 18.56
CA GLU A 667 -36.92 12.87 18.86
C GLU A 667 -36.58 12.01 20.10
N PRO A 668 -35.55 11.14 20.04
CA PRO A 668 -35.25 10.25 21.15
C PRO A 668 -34.90 11.07 22.40
N PRO A 669 -35.36 10.66 23.59
CA PRO A 669 -35.14 11.43 24.81
C PRO A 669 -33.64 11.60 25.07
N LEU A 670 -33.23 12.84 25.28
CA LEU A 670 -31.95 13.18 25.93
C LEU A 670 -31.99 12.61 27.36
N VAL A 671 -31.63 11.34 27.52
CA VAL A 671 -31.50 10.73 28.84
C VAL A 671 -30.22 11.27 29.48
N THR A 672 -30.36 12.44 30.09
CA THR A 672 -29.33 13.06 30.92
C THR A 672 -29.10 12.20 32.16
N SER A 673 -27.84 11.90 32.44
CA SER A 673 -27.40 11.28 33.68
C SER A 673 -27.44 12.31 34.81
N THR A 674 -28.62 12.64 35.32
CA THR A 674 -28.71 13.38 36.58
C THR A 674 -28.31 12.45 37.72
N LEU A 675 -27.00 12.38 37.98
CA LEU A 675 -26.42 12.01 39.27
C LEU A 675 -26.74 13.13 40.28
N GLU A 676 -28.02 13.43 40.50
CA GLU A 676 -28.43 14.31 41.58
C GLU A 676 -28.53 13.50 42.87
N GLN A 677 -27.63 13.86 43.77
CA GLN A 677 -27.48 13.40 45.13
C GLN A 677 -28.79 13.60 45.91
N SER A 678 -29.71 12.63 45.83
CA SER A 678 -30.85 12.58 46.73
C SER A 678 -30.58 11.56 47.85
N THR A 679 -30.52 12.13 49.04
CA THR A 679 -30.40 11.50 50.35
C THR A 679 -31.32 10.29 50.53
N ILE A 680 -30.73 9.27 51.14
CA ILE A 680 -31.32 8.03 51.67
C ILE A 680 -32.70 8.29 52.30
N GLN A 681 -33.77 7.83 51.66
CA GLN A 681 -35.04 7.49 52.30
C GLN A 681 -35.92 6.66 51.35
N GLY A 682 -36.29 5.46 51.78
CA GLY A 682 -37.45 4.74 51.24
C GLY A 682 -37.16 3.63 50.22
N ARG A 683 -37.26 2.39 50.69
CA ARG A 683 -37.36 1.16 49.89
C ARG A 683 -38.49 1.24 48.85
N GLN A 684 -38.17 1.32 47.57
CA GLN A 684 -38.96 0.77 46.48
C GLN A 684 -38.00 0.21 45.43
N GLY A 685 -38.25 -1.02 44.96
CA GLY A 685 -37.33 -1.77 44.11
C GLY A 685 -36.94 -0.99 42.85
N ALA A 686 -35.65 -0.99 42.53
CA ALA A 686 -35.17 -0.47 41.26
C ALA A 686 -35.86 -1.24 40.12
N PRO A 687 -36.39 -0.55 39.09
CA PRO A 687 -36.99 -1.22 37.96
C PRO A 687 -35.92 -2.07 37.27
N SER A 688 -36.13 -3.38 37.26
CA SER A 688 -35.41 -4.29 36.39
C SER A 688 -35.63 -3.83 34.95
N LEU A 689 -34.55 -3.54 34.23
CA LEU A 689 -34.54 -3.38 32.78
C LEU A 689 -34.95 -4.72 32.15
N GLU A 690 -36.24 -5.00 32.12
CA GLU A 690 -36.79 -6.10 31.34
C GLU A 690 -36.70 -5.71 29.86
N TYR A 691 -35.89 -6.44 29.11
CA TYR A 691 -35.91 -6.45 27.65
C TYR A 691 -37.28 -6.97 27.20
N SER A 692 -38.27 -6.08 27.01
CA SER A 692 -39.64 -6.50 26.70
C SER A 692 -39.84 -7.04 25.28
N SER A 693 -38.84 -6.97 24.39
CA SER A 693 -38.89 -7.62 23.08
C SER A 693 -37.54 -7.57 22.38
N ASN A 694 -37.03 -8.74 21.97
CA ASN A 694 -35.98 -8.85 20.95
C ASN A 694 -36.68 -8.82 19.58
N PRO A 695 -36.47 -7.81 18.71
CA PRO A 695 -37.16 -7.71 17.43
C PRO A 695 -36.75 -8.78 16.39
N LEU A 696 -35.76 -9.64 16.69
CA LEU A 696 -35.48 -10.83 15.87
C LEU A 696 -36.35 -12.05 16.22
N LEU A 697 -37.28 -11.93 17.19
CA LEU A 697 -38.33 -12.90 17.54
C LEU A 697 -39.70 -12.23 17.48
#